data_AF-A0AAE3JN14-F1
#
_entry.id   AF-A0AAE3JN14-F1
#
_cell.length_a   1.000
_cell.length_b   1.000
_cell.length_c   1.000
_cell.angle_alpha   90.00
_cell.angle_beta   90.00
_cell.angle_gamma   90.00
#
_symmetry.space_group_name_H-M   'P 1'
#
loop_
_entity.id
_entity.type
_entity.pdbx_description
1 polymer ?
#
loop_
_entity_poly.entity_id
_entity_poly.type
_entity_poly.pdbx_seq_one_letter_code
_entity_poly.pdbx_strand_id
1 'polypeptide(L)'
;MKSVPHIAINLDSIKEGLLLTIYSKRSETLFDADGNTEGSNEARYQLVEGCSYDYTFNEPTFMFGNVGEQIVQPHTGYKYIGTLSPNIFVGTLSLPIVEVGKEDKQTAIELEVQSVKSSYRDDYRDMLEFITEKCTDLLLKANSPVFHYFEIDYSKDNQTLYQKFAFIKSVIGTDEFAEAIHRIITAPVTKWTKISESRDIRQARRFSNANVKEFLKGGNRTKLPDTHYLHNYGLRSLPERITSIRKTDSVDTVENRFVKHALEIFLKFSSDINSVAVTGSKLDRESQTLIRELESQLHHSLFKQISRPTTLKLNSPVLQRKEGYREVLRVWLMFDLAAKLIWEGGEDVYGAGKKDIATLYEYWLFFKLLDLFQDIFDIAPKDIAELIKETPDGLNLQIKQGKFTVIEGVFNSWSRKLNVRFNYNRSFSGYKNYPDNGSWTTTLRPDYTLSFWPFGISEVEAEKQELIVHIHFDAKYKVANLTDFIEQSSDNELDNKKLENRKGIYKNADLLKMHAYKDAIRRTGGAYVLYPGVKEINRKGFHEIIPGLGAFPVRPSKTDSGIRELKTFILEIMEHFINRASQREKSAYRTFDIYKNPPDIENEVREPLPEVYHENRNLIPDNTFVLVGFYNSKEQYDWIKKNALYNFRMGTGNGSLVLDKKTVSTKYLLLHTSGDINSGDIWKITSKGPRIYSKMDMAKKKYPKPIEDMQDFYLTIKIEPVTDPEFYNVQWDFKKLHDYSTGRASAFPFTTNLTELMKNKVK
;
A
#
# COMPACT_ATOMS: atom_id res chain seq x y z
N MET A 1 -30.52 -10.75 13.24
CA MET A 1 -31.32 -9.69 12.60
C MET A 1 -32.27 -10.32 11.60
N LYS A 2 -33.52 -9.86 11.53
CA LYS A 2 -34.53 -10.41 10.61
C LYS A 2 -34.65 -9.47 9.41
N SER A 3 -34.52 -10.00 8.19
CA SER A 3 -34.77 -9.18 7.00
C SER A 3 -36.27 -8.96 6.81
N VAL A 4 -36.65 -7.75 6.43
CA VAL A 4 -38.03 -7.33 6.22
C VAL A 4 -38.17 -6.63 4.87
N PRO A 5 -39.31 -6.79 4.17
CA PRO A 5 -39.54 -6.15 2.87
C PRO A 5 -39.81 -4.64 2.98
N HIS A 6 -40.33 -4.20 4.12
CA HIS A 6 -40.56 -2.79 4.44
C HIS A 6 -40.42 -2.55 5.95
N ILE A 7 -40.09 -1.32 6.32
CA ILE A 7 -40.09 -0.83 7.71
C ILE A 7 -41.01 0.38 7.82
N ALA A 8 -41.72 0.49 8.94
CA ALA A 8 -42.58 1.62 9.26
C ALA A 8 -42.06 2.29 10.54
N ILE A 9 -41.53 3.49 10.40
CA ILE A 9 -40.95 4.28 11.49
C ILE A 9 -42.01 5.27 11.96
N ASN A 10 -42.45 5.09 13.21
CA ASN A 10 -43.36 6.02 13.85
C ASN A 10 -42.60 7.28 14.30
N LEU A 11 -43.07 8.45 13.87
CA LEU A 11 -42.49 9.76 14.11
C LEU A 11 -43.43 10.66 14.94
N ASP A 12 -44.16 10.07 15.90
CA ASP A 12 -45.05 10.77 16.83
C ASP A 12 -44.36 11.93 17.59
N SER A 13 -43.03 11.86 17.77
CA SER A 13 -42.23 12.93 18.37
C SER A 13 -42.18 14.22 17.54
N ILE A 14 -42.45 14.14 16.23
CA ILE A 14 -42.48 15.27 15.30
C ILE A 14 -43.91 15.78 15.15
N LYS A 15 -44.86 14.87 14.86
CA LYS A 15 -46.29 15.12 14.77
C LYS A 15 -47.02 13.81 15.07
N GLU A 16 -48.05 13.89 15.93
CA GLU A 16 -48.88 12.74 16.27
C GLU A 16 -49.46 12.09 14.99
N GLY A 17 -49.17 10.81 14.79
CA GLY A 17 -49.60 10.03 13.63
C GLY A 17 -48.70 10.14 12.38
N LEU A 18 -47.54 10.81 12.44
CA LEU A 18 -46.59 10.85 11.31
C LEU A 18 -45.88 9.50 11.15
N LEU A 19 -45.93 8.94 9.95
CA LEU A 19 -45.35 7.64 9.62
C LEU A 19 -44.44 7.74 8.40
N LEU A 20 -43.21 7.27 8.54
CA LEU A 20 -42.28 7.07 7.43
C LEU A 20 -42.21 5.58 7.11
N THR A 21 -42.48 5.22 5.85
CA THR A 21 -42.32 3.84 5.38
C THR A 21 -41.16 3.75 4.40
N ILE A 22 -40.27 2.79 4.59
CA ILE A 22 -39.14 2.50 3.68
C ILE A 22 -39.31 1.09 3.13
N TYR A 23 -39.26 0.96 1.81
CA TYR A 23 -39.41 -0.28 1.04
C TYR A 23 -38.09 -0.69 0.41
N SER A 24 -37.79 -1.98 0.48
CA SER A 24 -36.59 -2.53 -0.15
C SER A 24 -36.83 -2.88 -1.63
N LYS A 25 -35.99 -2.37 -2.55
CA LYS A 25 -36.06 -2.79 -3.98
C LYS A 25 -35.45 -4.18 -4.21
N ARG A 26 -34.59 -4.64 -3.31
CA ARG A 26 -33.92 -5.94 -3.35
C ARG A 26 -34.30 -6.75 -2.11
N SER A 27 -34.48 -8.06 -2.26
CA SER A 27 -34.68 -8.94 -1.11
C SER A 27 -33.42 -8.98 -0.24
N GLU A 28 -33.58 -9.13 1.08
CA GLU A 28 -32.47 -9.30 2.04
C GLU A 28 -31.55 -8.08 2.25
N THR A 29 -32.02 -6.87 1.96
CA THR A 29 -31.20 -5.64 2.11
C THR A 29 -31.73 -4.66 3.16
N LEU A 30 -32.87 -4.94 3.77
CA LEU A 30 -33.50 -4.13 4.82
C LEU A 30 -33.74 -5.00 6.06
N PHE A 31 -33.35 -4.48 7.23
CA PHE A 31 -33.39 -5.22 8.50
C PHE A 31 -33.98 -4.38 9.63
N ASP A 32 -34.74 -5.05 10.50
CA ASP A 32 -35.13 -4.52 11.82
C ASP A 32 -34.34 -5.27 12.90
N ALA A 33 -33.51 -4.53 13.64
CA ALA A 33 -32.60 -5.06 14.65
C ALA A 33 -33.16 -4.96 16.09
N ASP A 34 -34.48 -5.03 16.26
CA ASP A 34 -35.14 -5.01 17.56
C ASP A 34 -34.47 -5.99 18.55
N GLY A 35 -33.94 -5.47 19.67
CA GLY A 35 -33.27 -6.23 20.73
C GLY A 35 -31.80 -6.63 20.52
N ASN A 36 -31.19 -6.38 19.36
CA ASN A 36 -29.81 -6.80 19.05
C ASN A 36 -28.78 -5.64 19.01
N THR A 37 -29.20 -4.43 19.37
CA THR A 37 -28.39 -3.19 19.35
C THR A 37 -27.76 -2.84 20.69
N GLU A 38 -28.08 -3.56 21.77
CA GLU A 38 -27.62 -3.24 23.14
C GLU A 38 -26.10 -3.30 23.33
N GLY A 39 -25.35 -3.90 22.39
CA GLY A 39 -23.88 -3.91 22.40
C GLY A 39 -23.19 -3.02 21.36
N SER A 40 -23.88 -2.57 20.29
CA SER A 40 -23.24 -1.90 19.15
C SER A 40 -23.55 -0.41 19.01
N ASN A 41 -24.53 0.12 19.78
CA ASN A 41 -25.00 1.52 19.70
C ASN A 41 -25.31 1.97 18.25
N GLU A 42 -25.80 1.04 17.43
CA GLU A 42 -26.23 1.24 16.05
C GLU A 42 -27.72 1.57 15.99
N ALA A 43 -28.15 2.26 14.93
CA ALA A 43 -29.57 2.50 14.71
C ALA A 43 -30.33 1.18 14.51
N ARG A 44 -31.57 1.14 15.02
CA ARG A 44 -32.46 -0.03 14.97
C ARG A 44 -32.71 -0.51 13.54
N TYR A 45 -32.97 0.43 12.64
CA TYR A 45 -33.29 0.14 11.25
C TYR A 45 -32.01 0.13 10.42
N GLN A 46 -31.79 -0.97 9.71
CA GLN A 46 -30.53 -1.23 9.02
C GLN A 46 -30.74 -1.42 7.51
N LEU A 47 -29.94 -0.71 6.73
CA LEU A 47 -29.87 -0.76 5.27
C LEU A 47 -28.55 -1.42 4.84
N VAL A 48 -28.49 -1.91 3.61
CA VAL A 48 -27.23 -2.31 2.96
C VAL A 48 -26.78 -1.24 1.96
N GLU A 49 -25.48 -0.95 1.95
CA GLU A 49 -24.84 -0.06 0.99
C GLU A 49 -24.99 -0.53 -0.47
N GLY A 50 -24.87 0.38 -1.43
CA GLY A 50 -24.99 0.07 -2.86
C GLY A 50 -26.38 -0.42 -3.32
N CYS A 51 -27.36 -0.44 -2.42
CA CYS A 51 -28.75 -0.76 -2.71
C CYS A 51 -29.62 0.50 -2.66
N SER A 52 -30.77 0.45 -3.34
CA SER A 52 -31.74 1.54 -3.37
C SER A 52 -33.04 1.12 -2.69
N TYR A 53 -33.65 2.06 -1.98
CA TYR A 53 -34.88 1.88 -1.21
C TYR A 53 -35.88 2.96 -1.62
N ASP A 54 -37.17 2.66 -1.64
CA ASP A 54 -38.18 3.69 -1.81
C ASP A 54 -38.68 4.15 -0.44
N TYR A 55 -38.89 5.45 -0.25
CA TYR A 55 -39.44 5.99 0.97
C TYR A 55 -40.72 6.77 0.70
N THR A 56 -41.64 6.73 1.67
CA THR A 56 -42.91 7.46 1.62
C THR A 56 -43.27 7.97 3.01
N PHE A 57 -43.53 9.27 3.13
CA PHE A 57 -44.23 9.84 4.28
C PHE A 57 -45.74 9.75 4.06
N ASN A 58 -46.50 9.46 5.12
CA ASN A 58 -47.97 9.45 5.05
C ASN A 58 -48.58 10.86 4.90
N GLU A 59 -47.82 11.91 5.22
CA GLU A 59 -48.23 13.32 5.14
C GLU A 59 -47.44 14.06 4.04
N PRO A 60 -48.11 14.76 3.10
CA PRO A 60 -47.46 15.38 1.95
C PRO A 60 -46.65 16.64 2.28
N THR A 61 -46.75 17.14 3.52
CA THR A 61 -46.04 18.33 4.00
C THR A 61 -44.63 18.03 4.49
N PHE A 62 -44.21 16.77 4.59
CA PHE A 62 -42.88 16.38 5.07
C PHE A 62 -42.01 15.80 3.96
N MET A 63 -40.71 16.09 4.05
CA MET A 63 -39.69 15.54 3.17
C MET A 63 -38.38 15.36 3.93
N PHE A 64 -37.45 14.58 3.37
CA PHE A 64 -36.08 14.60 3.85
C PHE A 64 -35.39 15.92 3.45
N GLY A 65 -34.61 16.48 4.36
CA GLY A 65 -33.74 17.62 4.11
C GLY A 65 -32.53 17.23 3.25
N ASN A 66 -31.69 18.22 2.94
CA ASN A 66 -30.56 17.99 2.04
C ASN A 66 -29.41 17.24 2.75
N VAL A 67 -29.19 15.99 2.37
CA VAL A 67 -28.05 15.14 2.81
C VAL A 67 -27.14 14.79 1.62
N GLY A 68 -27.29 15.52 0.51
CA GLY A 68 -26.66 15.24 -0.78
C GLY A 68 -27.62 14.59 -1.77
N GLU A 69 -27.69 15.16 -2.98
CA GLU A 69 -28.60 14.74 -4.07
C GLU A 69 -28.41 13.27 -4.50
N GLN A 70 -27.25 12.67 -4.18
CA GLN A 70 -26.96 11.29 -4.51
C GLN A 70 -27.53 10.29 -3.50
N ILE A 71 -27.72 10.69 -2.24
CA ILE A 71 -28.21 9.81 -1.16
C ILE A 71 -29.73 9.81 -1.11
N VAL A 72 -30.34 10.99 -1.13
CA VAL A 72 -31.81 11.13 -1.15
C VAL A 72 -32.22 11.74 -2.48
N GLN A 73 -33.04 11.02 -3.23
CA GLN A 73 -33.55 11.41 -4.53
C GLN A 73 -35.08 11.57 -4.44
N PRO A 74 -35.58 12.76 -4.05
CA PRO A 74 -37.01 13.01 -3.97
C PRO A 74 -37.64 12.97 -5.36
N HIS A 75 -38.91 12.54 -5.44
CA HIS A 75 -39.65 12.54 -6.69
C HIS A 75 -39.92 13.98 -7.17
N THR A 76 -39.78 14.22 -8.47
CA THR A 76 -39.86 15.57 -9.08
C THR A 76 -41.18 16.30 -8.81
N GLY A 77 -42.30 15.56 -8.72
CA GLY A 77 -43.63 16.12 -8.45
C GLY A 77 -44.16 15.94 -7.01
N TYR A 78 -43.58 15.02 -6.23
CA TYR A 78 -44.12 14.63 -4.91
C TYR A 78 -42.98 14.47 -3.91
N LYS A 79 -42.67 15.52 -3.15
CA LYS A 79 -41.47 15.56 -2.29
C LYS A 79 -41.53 14.61 -1.08
N TYR A 80 -42.72 14.14 -0.71
CA TYR A 80 -42.95 13.17 0.35
C TYR A 80 -42.66 11.71 -0.07
N ILE A 81 -42.36 11.47 -1.35
CA ILE A 81 -41.94 10.18 -1.91
C ILE A 81 -40.57 10.35 -2.57
N GLY A 82 -39.72 9.33 -2.51
CA GLY A 82 -38.49 9.31 -3.28
C GLY A 82 -37.72 8.01 -3.14
N THR A 83 -36.49 8.02 -3.64
CA THR A 83 -35.54 6.91 -3.51
C THR A 83 -34.39 7.31 -2.59
N LEU A 84 -34.09 6.44 -1.63
CA LEU A 84 -32.92 6.49 -0.75
C LEU A 84 -31.85 5.54 -1.29
N SER A 85 -30.66 6.04 -1.60
CA SER A 85 -29.53 5.25 -2.10
C SER A 85 -28.27 5.59 -1.31
N PRO A 86 -27.92 4.83 -0.26
CA PRO A 86 -26.72 5.09 0.55
C PRO A 86 -25.40 5.05 -0.24
N ASN A 87 -25.38 4.43 -1.44
CA ASN A 87 -24.23 4.33 -2.32
C ASN A 87 -23.00 3.72 -1.61
N ILE A 88 -21.98 4.54 -1.33
CA ILE A 88 -20.73 4.12 -0.67
C ILE A 88 -20.73 4.34 0.86
N PHE A 89 -21.78 4.95 1.41
CA PHE A 89 -21.87 5.29 2.82
C PHE A 89 -22.07 4.02 3.67
N VAL A 90 -21.24 3.87 4.70
CA VAL A 90 -21.37 2.84 5.73
C VAL A 90 -21.37 3.53 7.10
N GLY A 91 -22.16 3.03 8.04
CA GLY A 91 -22.32 3.64 9.36
C GLY A 91 -23.69 4.28 9.56
N THR A 92 -23.81 5.16 10.55
CA THR A 92 -25.08 5.75 10.97
C THR A 92 -25.40 6.97 10.09
N LEU A 93 -26.36 6.81 9.18
CA LEU A 93 -26.88 7.85 8.31
C LEU A 93 -27.95 8.66 9.06
N SER A 94 -27.65 9.92 9.36
CA SER A 94 -28.61 10.87 9.92
C SER A 94 -29.34 11.60 8.80
N LEU A 95 -30.66 11.38 8.69
CA LEU A 95 -31.52 12.00 7.69
C LEU A 95 -32.40 13.06 8.37
N PRO A 96 -32.18 14.36 8.14
CA PRO A 96 -33.04 15.41 8.62
C PRO A 96 -34.40 15.31 7.94
N ILE A 97 -35.45 15.55 8.69
CA ILE A 97 -36.83 15.64 8.24
C ILE A 97 -37.23 17.11 8.36
N VAL A 98 -37.76 17.66 7.27
CA VAL A 98 -38.16 19.06 7.17
C VAL A 98 -39.61 19.16 6.69
N GLU A 99 -40.32 20.15 7.21
CA GLU A 99 -41.64 20.53 6.71
C GLU A 99 -41.47 21.46 5.50
N VAL A 100 -42.25 21.23 4.44
CA VAL A 100 -42.21 22.02 3.20
C VAL A 100 -42.52 23.48 3.53
N GLY A 101 -41.53 24.36 3.40
CA GLY A 101 -41.64 25.80 3.68
C GLY A 101 -41.09 26.26 5.03
N LYS A 102 -40.61 25.35 5.90
CA LYS A 102 -39.91 25.67 7.15
C LYS A 102 -38.63 24.84 7.30
N GLU A 103 -37.54 25.31 6.72
CA GLU A 103 -36.25 24.61 6.72
C GLU A 103 -35.52 24.64 8.09
N ASP A 104 -35.97 25.47 9.04
CA ASP A 104 -35.29 25.73 10.31
C ASP A 104 -35.59 24.73 11.44
N LYS A 105 -36.69 23.97 11.38
CA LYS A 105 -37.01 22.94 12.39
C LYS A 105 -36.61 21.56 11.88
N GLN A 106 -35.37 21.18 12.15
CA GLN A 106 -34.79 19.91 11.72
C GLN A 106 -34.82 18.92 12.88
N THR A 107 -35.63 17.87 12.75
CA THR A 107 -35.47 16.63 13.53
C THR A 107 -34.93 15.58 12.59
N ALA A 108 -34.04 14.70 13.05
CA ALA A 108 -33.38 13.72 12.20
C ALA A 108 -33.72 12.29 12.62
N ILE A 109 -33.79 11.39 11.65
CA ILE A 109 -33.82 9.95 11.89
C ILE A 109 -32.44 9.37 11.65
N GLU A 110 -32.07 8.37 12.45
CA GLU A 110 -30.83 7.63 12.30
C GLU A 110 -31.14 6.27 11.64
N LEU A 111 -30.48 5.96 10.52
CA LEU A 111 -30.52 4.66 9.86
C LEU A 111 -29.10 4.10 9.79
N GLU A 112 -28.87 2.84 10.12
CA GLU A 112 -27.52 2.27 10.06
C GLU A 112 -27.32 1.56 8.72
N VAL A 113 -26.29 1.94 7.97
CA VAL A 113 -25.95 1.35 6.68
C VAL A 113 -24.82 0.35 6.88
N GLN A 114 -25.10 -0.92 6.60
CA GLN A 114 -24.15 -2.02 6.63
C GLN A 114 -23.36 -2.10 5.33
N SER A 115 -22.11 -2.55 5.43
CA SER A 115 -21.36 -2.95 4.25
C SER A 115 -21.89 -4.27 3.68
N VAL A 116 -21.72 -4.51 2.38
CA VAL A 116 -22.02 -5.80 1.74
C VAL A 116 -21.21 -6.94 2.38
N LYS A 117 -20.04 -6.64 2.96
CA LYS A 117 -19.21 -7.62 3.66
C LYS A 117 -19.71 -7.82 5.09
N SER A 118 -20.18 -9.02 5.42
CA SER A 118 -20.73 -9.35 6.74
C SER A 118 -19.75 -9.16 7.92
N SER A 119 -18.43 -9.23 7.68
CA SER A 119 -17.38 -9.04 8.70
C SER A 119 -16.94 -7.59 8.92
N TYR A 120 -17.57 -6.60 8.28
CA TYR A 120 -17.05 -5.22 8.28
C TYR A 120 -16.89 -4.61 9.68
N ARG A 121 -17.69 -5.04 10.66
CA ARG A 121 -17.64 -4.55 12.05
C ARG A 121 -16.34 -4.98 12.73
N ASP A 122 -16.02 -6.26 12.62
CA ASP A 122 -14.77 -6.82 13.14
C ASP A 122 -13.58 -6.26 12.37
N ASP A 123 -13.65 -6.21 11.03
CA ASP A 123 -12.61 -5.59 10.20
C ASP A 123 -12.33 -4.14 10.64
N TYR A 124 -13.38 -3.32 10.87
CA TYR A 124 -13.24 -1.93 11.30
C TYR A 124 -12.55 -1.81 12.66
N ARG A 125 -12.97 -2.62 13.65
CA ARG A 125 -12.37 -2.64 14.99
C ARG A 125 -10.91 -3.08 14.93
N ASP A 126 -10.62 -4.18 14.23
CA ASP A 126 -9.27 -4.73 14.11
C ASP A 126 -8.32 -3.77 13.40
N MET A 127 -8.78 -3.07 12.35
CA MET A 127 -7.99 -2.05 11.66
C MET A 127 -7.65 -0.87 12.56
N LEU A 128 -8.63 -0.38 13.31
CA LEU A 128 -8.42 0.72 14.26
C LEU A 128 -7.48 0.35 15.38
N GLU A 129 -7.67 -0.83 15.98
CA GLU A 129 -6.80 -1.34 17.04
C GLU A 129 -5.35 -1.44 16.54
N PHE A 130 -5.14 -2.01 15.35
CA PHE A 130 -3.81 -2.14 14.75
C PHE A 130 -3.15 -0.80 14.45
N ILE A 131 -3.89 0.16 13.86
CA ILE A 131 -3.36 1.51 13.60
C ILE A 131 -2.97 2.18 14.93
N THR A 132 -3.79 2.04 15.97
CA THR A 132 -3.54 2.63 17.29
C THR A 132 -2.28 2.04 17.92
N GLU A 133 -2.14 0.73 17.87
CA GLU A 133 -0.94 0.01 18.33
C GLU A 133 0.31 0.51 17.59
N LYS A 134 0.25 0.61 16.26
CA LYS A 134 1.39 1.08 15.45
C LYS A 134 1.75 2.53 15.71
N CYS A 135 0.77 3.43 15.80
CA CYS A 135 1.02 4.81 16.17
C CYS A 135 1.67 4.92 17.55
N THR A 136 1.23 4.10 18.51
CA THR A 136 1.84 4.05 19.85
C THR A 136 3.30 3.55 19.77
N ASP A 137 3.56 2.46 19.05
CA ASP A 137 4.92 1.94 18.88
C ASP A 137 5.86 2.97 18.23
N LEU A 138 5.37 3.69 17.22
CA LEU A 138 6.11 4.77 16.56
C LEU A 138 6.41 5.91 17.53
N LEU A 139 5.43 6.30 18.36
CA LEU A 139 5.62 7.32 19.40
C LEU A 139 6.66 6.90 20.44
N LEU A 140 6.61 5.65 20.91
CA LEU A 140 7.58 5.11 21.87
C LEU A 140 8.98 5.03 21.27
N LYS A 141 9.11 4.78 19.97
CA LYS A 141 10.40 4.80 19.26
C LYS A 141 10.93 6.22 19.03
N ALA A 142 10.05 7.18 18.76
CA ALA A 142 10.43 8.58 18.52
C ALA A 142 10.83 9.31 19.81
N ASN A 143 10.17 9.02 20.94
CA ASN A 143 10.42 9.67 22.23
C ASN A 143 10.99 8.70 23.29
N SER A 144 12.29 8.84 23.56
CA SER A 144 12.91 8.41 24.82
C SER A 144 12.36 9.25 25.98
N PRO A 145 12.18 8.70 27.20
CA PRO A 145 11.05 8.98 28.07
C PRO A 145 11.16 10.35 28.74
N VAL A 146 10.32 11.30 28.34
CA VAL A 146 10.05 12.48 29.17
C VAL A 146 8.56 12.76 29.17
N PHE A 147 7.99 12.63 30.36
CA PHE A 147 6.66 13.10 30.74
C PHE A 147 6.51 14.57 30.40
N HIS A 148 5.93 14.87 29.24
CA HIS A 148 5.27 16.15 29.02
C HIS A 148 3.76 15.91 29.17
N TYR A 149 3.24 16.28 30.34
CA TYR A 149 1.82 16.45 30.56
C TYR A 149 1.38 17.65 29.72
N PHE A 150 0.96 17.42 28.50
CA PHE A 150 0.17 18.42 27.77
C PHE A 150 -1.26 18.29 28.26
N GLU A 151 -1.79 19.34 28.87
CA GLU A 151 -3.21 19.41 29.21
C GLU A 151 -4.03 19.37 27.92
N ILE A 152 -5.06 18.52 27.92
CA ILE A 152 -5.95 18.38 26.77
C ILE A 152 -6.81 19.63 26.71
N ASP A 153 -6.72 20.37 25.61
CA ASP A 153 -7.58 21.52 25.37
C ASP A 153 -8.98 21.05 24.94
N TYR A 154 -9.91 21.03 25.90
CA TYR A 154 -11.31 20.66 25.70
C TYR A 154 -12.14 21.76 25.01
N SER A 155 -11.54 22.91 24.66
CA SER A 155 -12.25 24.01 23.98
C SER A 155 -12.39 23.83 22.45
N LYS A 156 -11.88 22.72 21.90
CA LYS A 156 -11.82 22.44 20.46
C LYS A 156 -13.02 21.67 19.91
N ASP A 157 -13.10 21.61 18.58
CA ASP A 157 -14.19 21.03 17.79
C ASP A 157 -14.61 19.61 18.24
N ASN A 158 -15.93 19.38 18.28
CA ASN A 158 -16.56 18.12 18.69
C ASN A 158 -16.06 16.90 17.88
N GLN A 159 -15.62 17.11 16.64
CA GLN A 159 -15.10 16.04 15.78
C GLN A 159 -13.76 15.49 16.29
N THR A 160 -12.86 16.35 16.77
CA THR A 160 -11.57 15.93 17.35
C THR A 160 -11.79 15.19 18.67
N LEU A 161 -12.78 15.62 19.47
CA LEU A 161 -13.16 14.95 20.71
C LEU A 161 -13.71 13.54 20.47
N TYR A 162 -14.58 13.36 19.46
CA TYR A 162 -15.09 12.05 19.10
C TYR A 162 -14.00 11.12 18.55
N GLN A 163 -13.09 11.63 17.73
CA GLN A 163 -11.92 10.87 17.27
C GLN A 163 -11.08 10.35 18.44
N LYS A 164 -10.77 11.22 19.41
CA LYS A 164 -10.02 10.82 20.62
C LYS A 164 -10.79 9.78 21.43
N PHE A 165 -12.10 9.96 21.60
CA PHE A 165 -12.95 8.99 22.28
C PHE A 165 -12.94 7.63 21.56
N ALA A 166 -13.06 7.61 20.23
CA ALA A 166 -13.06 6.38 19.45
C ALA A 166 -11.74 5.61 19.54
N PHE A 167 -10.60 6.31 19.49
CA PHE A 167 -9.28 5.71 19.74
C PHE A 167 -9.14 5.14 21.15
N ILE A 168 -9.72 5.81 22.16
CA ILE A 168 -9.64 5.34 23.53
C ILE A 168 -10.56 4.14 23.75
N LYS A 169 -11.76 4.18 23.17
CA LYS A 169 -12.69 3.05 23.16
C LYS A 169 -12.09 1.83 22.48
N SER A 170 -11.31 2.00 21.39
CA SER A 170 -10.66 0.87 20.72
C SER A 170 -9.54 0.23 21.55
N VAL A 171 -8.94 0.96 22.50
CA VAL A 171 -7.91 0.41 23.40
C VAL A 171 -8.54 -0.21 24.66
N ILE A 172 -9.50 0.48 25.29
CA ILE A 172 -10.11 0.06 26.56
C ILE A 172 -11.18 -1.00 26.35
N GLY A 173 -11.96 -0.91 25.26
CA GLY A 173 -13.06 -1.83 24.94
C GLY A 173 -12.59 -3.17 24.35
N THR A 174 -11.34 -3.57 24.59
CA THR A 174 -10.79 -4.85 24.13
C THR A 174 -11.11 -5.96 25.14
N ASP A 175 -11.39 -7.16 24.63
CA ASP A 175 -11.60 -8.34 25.47
C ASP A 175 -10.33 -8.65 26.30
N GLU A 176 -9.15 -8.39 25.75
CA GLU A 176 -7.86 -8.54 26.45
C GLU A 176 -7.77 -7.64 27.69
N PHE A 177 -8.22 -6.39 27.61
CA PHE A 177 -8.23 -5.49 28.75
C PHE A 177 -9.22 -5.94 29.83
N ALA A 178 -10.42 -6.33 29.44
CA ALA A 178 -11.43 -6.85 30.36
C ALA A 178 -10.93 -8.12 31.09
N GLU A 179 -10.31 -9.05 30.36
CA GLU A 179 -9.67 -10.23 30.92
C GLU A 179 -8.52 -9.88 31.87
N ALA A 180 -7.68 -8.90 31.52
CA ALA A 180 -6.57 -8.46 32.34
C ALA A 180 -7.04 -7.94 33.70
N ILE A 181 -8.11 -7.12 33.72
CA ILE A 181 -8.74 -6.63 34.95
C ILE A 181 -9.34 -7.80 35.74
N HIS A 182 -10.05 -8.71 35.08
CA HIS A 182 -10.63 -9.88 35.74
C HIS A 182 -9.55 -10.77 36.40
N ARG A 183 -8.40 -10.97 35.75
CA ARG A 183 -7.26 -11.71 36.31
C ARG A 183 -6.70 -11.03 37.55
N ILE A 184 -6.57 -9.70 37.55
CA ILE A 184 -6.10 -8.92 38.71
C ILE A 184 -7.08 -9.05 39.88
N ILE A 185 -8.39 -8.98 39.61
CA ILE A 185 -9.44 -9.13 40.63
C ILE A 185 -9.41 -10.54 41.24
N THR A 186 -9.23 -11.57 40.41
CA THR A 186 -9.21 -12.97 40.84
C THR A 186 -7.94 -13.33 41.62
N ALA A 187 -6.78 -12.81 41.21
CA ALA A 187 -5.48 -13.15 41.79
C ALA A 187 -4.57 -11.92 42.04
N PRO A 188 -4.98 -11.01 42.95
CA PRO A 188 -4.25 -9.78 43.19
C PRO A 188 -2.92 -10.03 43.88
N VAL A 189 -1.94 -9.16 43.60
CA VAL A 189 -0.70 -9.14 44.38
C VAL A 189 -1.00 -8.63 45.78
N THR A 190 -0.61 -9.39 46.78
CA THR A 190 -0.75 -9.05 48.19
C THR A 190 0.60 -8.71 48.81
N LYS A 191 0.57 -7.88 49.84
CA LYS A 191 1.70 -7.64 50.73
C LYS A 191 1.31 -7.97 52.17
N TRP A 192 2.26 -8.47 52.93
CA TRP A 192 2.06 -8.68 54.37
C TRP A 192 1.96 -7.35 55.09
N THR A 193 0.81 -7.10 55.73
CA THR A 193 0.63 -6.00 56.68
C THR A 193 0.46 -6.52 58.08
N LYS A 194 0.82 -5.68 59.04
CA LYS A 194 0.74 -5.97 60.48
C LYS A 194 -0.44 -5.18 61.03
N ILE A 195 -1.48 -5.88 61.48
CA ILE A 195 -2.59 -5.27 62.18
C ILE A 195 -2.35 -5.47 63.68
N SER A 196 -2.48 -4.39 64.43
CA SER A 196 -2.40 -4.40 65.89
C SER A 196 -3.78 -4.79 66.44
N GLU A 197 -3.89 -5.96 67.04
CA GLU A 197 -5.12 -6.43 67.69
C GLU A 197 -4.91 -6.52 69.20
N SER A 198 -5.88 -6.06 69.99
CA SER A 198 -5.92 -6.36 71.42
C SER A 198 -6.35 -7.81 71.57
N ARG A 199 -5.52 -8.66 72.15
CA ARG A 199 -5.80 -10.09 72.34
C ARG A 199 -5.60 -10.48 73.80
N ASP A 200 -6.36 -11.47 74.25
CA ASP A 200 -6.16 -12.05 75.57
C ASP A 200 -4.72 -12.56 75.73
N ILE A 201 -4.07 -12.18 76.83
CA ILE A 201 -2.68 -12.52 77.13
C ILE A 201 -2.42 -14.03 77.08
N ARG A 202 -3.42 -14.85 77.44
CA ARG A 202 -3.35 -16.32 77.47
C ARG A 202 -3.29 -16.93 76.08
N GLN A 203 -3.77 -16.21 75.06
CA GLN A 203 -3.77 -16.68 73.67
C GLN A 203 -2.53 -16.24 72.88
N ALA A 204 -1.68 -15.40 73.48
CA ALA A 204 -0.45 -14.93 72.86
C ALA A 204 0.67 -15.99 73.00
N ARG A 205 1.19 -16.48 71.87
CA ARG A 205 2.24 -17.52 71.84
C ARG A 205 3.65 -16.99 72.09
N ARG A 206 3.92 -15.74 71.69
CA ARG A 206 5.25 -15.09 71.79
C ARG A 206 5.07 -13.63 72.16
N PHE A 207 5.87 -13.14 73.10
CA PHE A 207 5.83 -11.76 73.58
C PHE A 207 6.99 -10.96 73.00
N SER A 208 6.73 -9.71 72.60
CA SER A 208 7.78 -8.77 72.20
C SER A 208 8.22 -7.90 73.37
N ASN A 209 9.35 -7.20 73.27
CA ASN A 209 9.80 -6.24 74.28
C ASN A 209 8.76 -5.11 74.54
N ALA A 210 7.93 -4.78 73.57
CA ALA A 210 6.82 -3.83 73.76
C ALA A 210 5.71 -4.44 74.65
N ASN A 211 5.40 -5.72 74.47
CA ASN A 211 4.41 -6.44 75.26
C ASN A 211 4.88 -6.60 76.73
N VAL A 212 6.19 -6.78 76.95
CA VAL A 212 6.75 -6.81 78.32
C VAL A 212 6.57 -5.47 79.03
N LYS A 213 6.71 -4.34 78.32
CA LYS A 213 6.38 -3.01 78.88
C LYS A 213 4.88 -2.87 79.16
N GLU A 214 4.03 -3.50 78.35
CA GLU A 214 2.58 -3.53 78.54
C GLU A 214 2.17 -4.34 79.78
N PHE A 215 2.94 -5.37 80.18
CA PHE A 215 2.70 -6.09 81.45
C PHE A 215 2.79 -5.18 82.67
N LEU A 216 3.62 -4.13 82.62
CA LEU A 216 3.76 -3.18 83.70
C LEU A 216 2.68 -2.09 83.66
N LYS A 217 2.29 -1.65 82.46
CA LYS A 217 1.42 -0.47 82.24
C LYS A 217 -0.07 -0.77 81.98
N GLY A 218 -0.42 -1.99 81.57
CA GLY A 218 -1.77 -2.33 81.13
C GLY A 218 -2.83 -2.22 82.24
N GLY A 219 -3.97 -1.60 81.91
CA GLY A 219 -5.16 -1.53 82.76
C GLY A 219 -6.02 -2.80 82.67
N ASN A 220 -6.86 -3.02 83.69
CA ASN A 220 -7.63 -4.25 83.92
C ASN A 220 -6.76 -5.51 84.09
N ARG A 221 -6.38 -5.79 85.33
CA ARG A 221 -5.38 -6.80 85.68
C ARG A 221 -6.00 -7.96 86.44
N THR A 222 -5.68 -9.17 86.01
CA THR A 222 -6.03 -10.39 86.73
C THR A 222 -4.90 -10.73 87.70
N LYS A 223 -5.25 -11.01 88.97
CA LYS A 223 -4.26 -11.48 89.96
C LYS A 223 -3.75 -12.86 89.54
N LEU A 224 -2.44 -13.04 89.59
CA LEU A 224 -1.84 -14.34 89.37
C LEU A 224 -1.96 -15.18 90.66
N PRO A 225 -2.18 -16.51 90.57
CA PRO A 225 -2.10 -17.39 91.74
C PRO A 225 -0.71 -17.33 92.38
N ASP A 226 -0.64 -17.47 93.71
CA ASP A 226 0.62 -17.36 94.46
C ASP A 226 1.65 -18.45 94.08
N THR A 227 1.18 -19.57 93.51
CA THR A 227 2.03 -20.68 93.02
C THR A 227 2.57 -20.46 91.60
N HIS A 228 2.25 -19.34 90.94
CA HIS A 228 2.61 -19.10 89.55
C HIS A 228 4.08 -18.63 89.40
N TYR A 229 4.82 -19.22 88.46
CA TYR A 229 6.27 -18.97 88.26
C TYR A 229 6.64 -17.48 88.11
N LEU A 230 5.79 -16.69 87.46
CA LEU A 230 6.00 -15.24 87.28
C LEU A 230 5.94 -14.43 88.59
N HIS A 231 5.36 -14.97 89.66
CA HIS A 231 5.33 -14.35 90.98
C HIS A 231 6.75 -14.25 91.57
N ASN A 232 7.61 -15.26 91.32
CA ASN A 232 9.01 -15.26 91.73
C ASN A 232 9.85 -14.17 91.05
N TYR A 233 9.37 -13.64 89.91
CA TYR A 233 9.97 -12.53 89.18
C TYR A 233 9.32 -11.18 89.51
N GLY A 234 8.49 -11.10 90.56
CA GLY A 234 7.90 -9.86 91.07
C GLY A 234 6.58 -9.43 90.40
N LEU A 235 6.00 -10.23 89.50
CA LEU A 235 4.73 -9.92 88.85
C LEU A 235 3.56 -10.53 89.63
N ARG A 236 2.80 -9.69 90.35
CA ARG A 236 1.62 -10.10 91.13
C ARG A 236 0.32 -10.16 90.32
N SER A 237 0.29 -9.48 89.18
CA SER A 237 -0.87 -9.43 88.30
C SER A 237 -0.45 -9.13 86.86
N LEU A 238 -1.24 -9.59 85.90
CA LEU A 238 -1.03 -9.34 84.48
C LEU A 238 -2.27 -8.66 83.87
N PRO A 239 -2.09 -7.83 82.84
CA PRO A 239 -3.22 -7.31 82.08
C PRO A 239 -3.96 -8.45 81.38
N GLU A 240 -5.28 -8.38 81.35
CA GLU A 240 -6.12 -9.41 80.72
C GLU A 240 -5.93 -9.47 79.20
N ARG A 241 -5.65 -8.31 78.58
CA ARG A 241 -5.39 -8.20 77.14
C ARG A 241 -4.09 -7.46 76.90
N ILE A 242 -3.37 -7.87 75.86
CA ILE A 242 -2.15 -7.23 75.38
C ILE A 242 -2.23 -6.99 73.88
N THR A 243 -1.40 -6.08 73.41
CA THR A 243 -1.28 -5.77 72.00
C THR A 243 -0.54 -6.89 71.28
N SER A 244 -1.20 -7.54 70.33
CA SER A 244 -0.65 -8.59 69.48
C SER A 244 -0.58 -8.12 68.03
N ILE A 245 0.50 -8.46 67.35
CA ILE A 245 0.67 -8.17 65.93
C ILE A 245 0.22 -9.39 65.13
N ARG A 246 -0.91 -9.26 64.43
CA ARG A 246 -1.35 -10.26 63.45
C ARG A 246 -0.86 -9.85 62.06
N LYS A 247 -0.21 -10.78 61.37
CA LYS A 247 0.11 -10.63 59.95
C LYS A 247 -1.12 -11.00 59.14
N THR A 248 -1.58 -10.09 58.29
CA THR A 248 -2.66 -10.30 57.35
C THR A 248 -2.19 -9.95 55.95
N ASP A 249 -2.71 -10.65 54.94
CA ASP A 249 -2.49 -10.25 53.56
C ASP A 249 -3.31 -9.02 53.25
N SER A 250 -2.65 -7.98 52.75
CA SER A 250 -3.28 -6.76 52.28
C SER A 250 -3.11 -6.66 50.77
N VAL A 251 -4.22 -6.39 50.08
CA VAL A 251 -4.24 -6.09 48.65
C VAL A 251 -3.75 -4.67 48.33
N ASP A 252 -3.44 -3.85 49.33
CA ASP A 252 -3.05 -2.46 49.13
C ASP A 252 -1.57 -2.30 48.72
N THR A 253 -1.21 -2.83 47.55
CA THR A 253 0.15 -2.79 46.98
C THR A 253 0.34 -1.60 46.05
N VAL A 254 1.58 -1.20 45.76
CA VAL A 254 1.82 -0.05 44.86
C VAL A 254 1.31 -0.32 43.45
N GLU A 255 1.31 -1.59 43.03
CA GLU A 255 0.81 -2.06 41.75
C GLU A 255 -0.72 -2.03 41.68
N ASN A 256 -1.40 -2.48 42.73
CA ASN A 256 -2.86 -2.41 42.78
C ASN A 256 -3.37 -0.96 42.88
N ARG A 257 -2.63 -0.10 43.59
CA ARG A 257 -2.89 1.35 43.59
C ARG A 257 -2.73 1.97 42.21
N PHE A 258 -1.75 1.52 41.42
CA PHE A 258 -1.59 1.94 40.03
C PHE A 258 -2.79 1.51 39.17
N VAL A 259 -3.22 0.26 39.25
CA VAL A 259 -4.38 -0.24 38.47
C VAL A 259 -5.63 0.56 38.79
N LYS A 260 -5.91 0.80 40.09
CA LYS A 260 -7.02 1.65 40.51
C LYS A 260 -6.93 3.06 39.91
N HIS A 261 -5.74 3.65 39.94
CA HIS A 261 -5.51 4.98 39.41
C HIS A 261 -5.68 5.06 37.89
N ALA A 262 -5.23 4.05 37.15
CA ALA A 262 -5.43 3.98 35.70
C ALA A 262 -6.92 3.95 35.35
N LEU A 263 -7.71 3.11 36.04
CA LEU A 263 -9.17 3.06 35.86
C LEU A 263 -9.86 4.38 36.24
N GLU A 264 -9.43 5.03 37.32
CA GLU A 264 -9.94 6.35 37.72
C GLU A 264 -9.63 7.44 36.66
N ILE A 265 -8.46 7.38 36.01
CA ILE A 265 -8.10 8.28 34.90
C ILE A 265 -9.01 8.04 33.70
N PHE A 266 -9.20 6.77 33.30
CA PHE A 266 -10.06 6.42 32.17
C PHE A 266 -11.51 6.85 32.41
N LEU A 267 -12.01 6.66 33.63
CA LEU A 267 -13.34 7.07 34.03
C LEU A 267 -13.47 8.59 33.98
N LYS A 268 -12.54 9.32 34.61
CA LYS A 268 -12.55 10.79 34.60
C LYS A 268 -12.57 11.33 33.18
N PHE A 269 -11.68 10.83 32.32
CA PHE A 269 -11.62 11.25 30.93
C PHE A 269 -12.93 10.97 30.17
N SER A 270 -13.52 9.79 30.35
CA SER A 270 -14.79 9.43 29.71
C SER A 270 -15.94 10.32 30.20
N SER A 271 -15.94 10.67 31.50
CA SER A 271 -16.90 11.60 32.09
C SER A 271 -16.70 13.05 31.59
N ASP A 272 -15.45 13.50 31.48
CA ASP A 272 -15.12 14.83 30.94
C ASP A 272 -15.62 14.95 29.49
N ILE A 273 -15.41 13.92 28.65
CA ILE A 273 -15.96 13.87 27.28
C ILE A 273 -17.50 13.84 27.28
N ASN A 274 -18.11 13.02 28.12
CA ASN A 274 -19.58 12.94 28.22
C ASN A 274 -20.18 14.30 28.59
N SER A 275 -19.53 15.08 29.46
CA SER A 275 -20.00 16.41 29.87
C SER A 275 -20.01 17.45 28.75
N VAL A 276 -19.13 17.29 27.75
CA VAL A 276 -19.03 18.16 26.57
C VAL A 276 -19.90 17.64 25.42
N ALA A 277 -20.32 16.37 25.47
CA ALA A 277 -21.14 15.76 24.44
C ALA A 277 -22.55 16.39 24.38
N VAL A 278 -23.07 16.56 23.17
CA VAL A 278 -24.47 16.97 22.98
C VAL A 278 -25.39 15.88 23.51
N THR A 279 -26.35 16.23 24.36
CA THR A 279 -27.27 15.28 25.00
C THR A 279 -28.03 14.46 23.95
N GLY A 280 -28.00 13.14 24.09
CA GLY A 280 -28.65 12.21 23.15
C GLY A 280 -27.84 11.90 21.89
N SER A 281 -26.66 12.50 21.71
CA SER A 281 -25.73 12.18 20.62
C SER A 281 -25.12 10.78 20.77
N LYS A 282 -24.54 10.26 19.68
CA LYS A 282 -23.79 9.00 19.70
C LYS A 282 -22.65 9.00 20.72
N LEU A 283 -21.89 10.09 20.78
CA LEU A 283 -20.81 10.29 21.75
C LEU A 283 -21.32 10.16 23.18
N ASP A 284 -22.47 10.77 23.50
CA ASP A 284 -23.10 10.70 24.82
C ASP A 284 -23.47 9.25 25.20
N ARG A 285 -24.19 8.54 24.31
CA ARG A 285 -24.57 7.14 24.56
C ARG A 285 -23.36 6.19 24.70
N GLU A 286 -22.37 6.31 23.81
CA GLU A 286 -21.19 5.43 23.85
C GLU A 286 -20.31 5.71 25.07
N SER A 287 -20.07 6.99 25.38
CA SER A 287 -19.30 7.37 26.57
C SER A 287 -20.00 6.93 27.84
N GLN A 288 -21.33 7.05 27.93
CA GLN A 288 -22.08 6.60 29.10
C GLN A 288 -22.04 5.08 29.29
N THR A 289 -22.00 4.32 28.20
CA THR A 289 -21.82 2.85 28.26
C THR A 289 -20.45 2.49 28.82
N LEU A 290 -19.39 3.11 28.30
CA LEU A 290 -18.01 2.91 28.78
C LEU A 290 -17.85 3.35 30.24
N ILE A 291 -18.48 4.46 30.64
CA ILE A 291 -18.51 4.93 32.04
C ILE A 291 -19.11 3.85 32.94
N ARG A 292 -20.27 3.28 32.57
CA ARG A 292 -20.91 2.22 33.37
C ARG A 292 -20.03 0.97 33.50
N GLU A 293 -19.33 0.59 32.44
CA GLU A 293 -18.39 -0.55 32.46
C GLU A 293 -17.21 -0.28 33.41
N LEU A 294 -16.58 0.89 33.30
CA LEU A 294 -15.46 1.29 34.16
C LEU A 294 -15.88 1.45 35.63
N GLU A 295 -17.06 2.03 35.88
CA GLU A 295 -17.66 2.11 37.21
C GLU A 295 -17.89 0.71 37.78
N SER A 296 -18.49 -0.19 37.01
CA SER A 296 -18.73 -1.58 37.43
C SER A 296 -17.43 -2.26 37.88
N GLN A 297 -16.33 -2.07 37.12
CA GLN A 297 -15.01 -2.58 37.49
C GLN A 297 -14.49 -1.94 38.79
N LEU A 298 -14.60 -0.62 38.96
CA LEU A 298 -14.15 0.09 40.16
C LEU A 298 -14.98 -0.23 41.42
N HIS A 299 -16.23 -0.66 41.28
CA HIS A 299 -17.10 -1.04 42.40
C HIS A 299 -16.72 -2.39 43.03
N HIS A 300 -15.81 -3.15 42.43
CA HIS A 300 -15.36 -4.43 42.97
C HIS A 300 -14.73 -4.30 44.36
N SER A 301 -14.94 -5.29 45.22
CA SER A 301 -14.50 -5.28 46.64
C SER A 301 -13.00 -5.03 46.83
N LEU A 302 -12.18 -5.45 45.86
CA LEU A 302 -10.74 -5.23 45.81
C LEU A 302 -10.38 -3.73 45.81
N PHE A 303 -10.97 -2.96 44.90
CA PHE A 303 -10.66 -1.54 44.72
C PHE A 303 -11.14 -0.66 45.87
N LYS A 304 -12.11 -1.12 46.66
CA LYS A 304 -12.53 -0.47 47.90
C LYS A 304 -11.47 -0.53 49.01
N GLN A 305 -10.62 -1.56 49.02
CA GLN A 305 -9.57 -1.75 50.03
C GLN A 305 -8.23 -1.10 49.66
N ILE A 306 -8.10 -0.62 48.42
CA ILE A 306 -6.88 -0.01 47.87
C ILE A 306 -6.93 1.50 48.10
N SER A 307 -5.85 2.03 48.68
CA SER A 307 -5.70 3.47 48.96
C SER A 307 -5.25 4.25 47.71
N ARG A 308 -5.31 5.59 47.75
CA ARG A 308 -4.85 6.41 46.63
C ARG A 308 -3.32 6.27 46.45
N PRO A 309 -2.81 6.25 45.20
CA PRO A 309 -1.36 6.23 44.97
C PRO A 309 -0.72 7.51 45.50
N THR A 310 0.42 7.37 46.19
CA THR A 310 1.26 8.50 46.58
C THR A 310 2.40 8.74 45.59
N THR A 311 2.84 7.69 44.89
CA THR A 311 3.85 7.72 43.81
C THR A 311 3.58 6.58 42.82
N LEU A 312 3.77 6.82 41.53
CA LEU A 312 3.60 5.81 40.48
C LEU A 312 4.95 5.12 40.21
N LYS A 313 5.11 3.87 40.66
CA LYS A 313 6.35 3.09 40.49
C LYS A 313 6.29 2.23 39.22
N LEU A 314 6.37 2.87 38.06
CA LEU A 314 6.28 2.20 36.74
C LEU A 314 7.40 1.15 36.50
N ASN A 315 8.52 1.25 37.23
CA ASN A 315 9.62 0.29 37.18
C ASN A 315 9.39 -0.96 38.05
N SER A 316 8.18 -1.19 38.58
CA SER A 316 7.89 -2.40 39.34
C SER A 316 7.99 -3.65 38.44
N PRO A 317 8.76 -4.68 38.82
CA PRO A 317 8.83 -5.94 38.07
C PRO A 317 7.46 -6.62 37.89
N VAL A 318 6.56 -6.41 38.85
CA VAL A 318 5.20 -6.94 38.79
C VAL A 318 4.41 -6.24 37.68
N LEU A 319 4.48 -4.91 37.58
CA LEU A 319 3.82 -4.16 36.49
C LEU A 319 4.42 -4.49 35.12
N GLN A 320 5.71 -4.84 35.05
CA GLN A 320 6.37 -5.11 33.77
C GLN A 320 6.24 -6.56 33.29
N ARG A 321 6.11 -7.54 34.20
CA ARG A 321 6.21 -8.97 33.86
C ARG A 321 5.00 -9.81 34.25
N LYS A 322 4.21 -9.41 35.25
CA LYS A 322 3.07 -10.21 35.70
C LYS A 322 1.89 -10.01 34.75
N GLU A 323 1.34 -11.11 34.24
CA GLU A 323 0.12 -11.12 33.44
C GLU A 323 -1.06 -10.47 34.20
N GLY A 324 -1.93 -9.80 33.44
CA GLY A 324 -2.91 -8.84 33.94
C GLY A 324 -2.32 -7.45 34.12
N TYR A 325 -1.28 -7.32 34.96
CA TYR A 325 -0.70 -6.01 35.29
C TYR A 325 0.08 -5.38 34.14
N ARG A 326 0.80 -6.21 33.37
CA ARG A 326 1.56 -5.78 32.20
C ARG A 326 0.64 -5.21 31.12
N GLU A 327 -0.49 -5.88 30.89
CA GLU A 327 -1.49 -5.48 29.91
C GLU A 327 -2.15 -4.16 30.33
N VAL A 328 -2.51 -4.00 31.61
CA VAL A 328 -3.04 -2.72 32.13
C VAL A 328 -2.01 -1.59 32.04
N LEU A 329 -0.73 -1.84 32.35
CA LEU A 329 0.33 -0.84 32.19
C LEU A 329 0.49 -0.44 30.73
N ARG A 330 0.47 -1.42 29.80
CA ARG A 330 0.54 -1.18 28.36
C ARG A 330 -0.64 -0.32 27.90
N VAL A 331 -1.86 -0.69 28.27
CA VAL A 331 -3.09 0.06 27.94
C VAL A 331 -3.05 1.48 28.52
N TRP A 332 -2.54 1.66 29.74
CA TRP A 332 -2.40 2.99 30.33
C TRP A 332 -1.37 3.87 29.60
N LEU A 333 -0.23 3.31 29.18
CA LEU A 333 0.75 4.02 28.35
C LEU A 333 0.17 4.34 26.95
N MET A 334 -0.54 3.38 26.36
CA MET A 334 -1.25 3.58 25.09
C MET A 334 -2.30 4.68 25.22
N PHE A 335 -3.05 4.72 26.33
CA PHE A 335 -4.06 5.74 26.59
C PHE A 335 -3.44 7.13 26.68
N ASP A 336 -2.36 7.30 27.44
CA ASP A 336 -1.67 8.60 27.57
C ASP A 336 -1.16 9.11 26.21
N LEU A 337 -0.69 8.19 25.34
CA LEU A 337 -0.24 8.52 23.99
C LEU A 337 -1.40 8.73 23.00
N ALA A 338 -2.45 7.92 23.07
CA ALA A 338 -3.64 8.02 22.21
C ALA A 338 -4.44 9.29 22.50
N ALA A 339 -4.52 9.71 23.77
CA ALA A 339 -5.12 10.99 24.14
C ALA A 339 -4.36 12.19 23.56
N LYS A 340 -3.05 12.03 23.28
CA LYS A 340 -2.17 13.04 22.67
C LYS A 340 -2.17 13.01 21.14
N LEU A 341 -2.61 11.90 20.54
CA LEU A 341 -2.59 11.70 19.10
C LEU A 341 -3.78 12.42 18.46
N ILE A 342 -3.50 13.33 17.54
CA ILE A 342 -4.48 13.86 16.60
C ILE A 342 -4.13 13.30 15.24
N TRP A 343 -5.10 12.70 14.57
CA TRP A 343 -4.89 12.16 13.24
C TRP A 343 -5.55 13.07 12.20
N GLU A 344 -4.72 13.89 11.55
CA GLU A 344 -5.12 14.71 10.40
C GLU A 344 -5.63 13.83 9.25
N GLY A 345 -6.94 13.87 8.99
CA GLY A 345 -7.61 13.00 8.00
C GLY A 345 -8.38 11.83 8.60
N GLY A 346 -8.32 11.62 9.92
CA GLY A 346 -9.26 10.74 10.62
C GLY A 346 -10.67 11.33 10.73
N GLU A 347 -10.84 12.64 10.55
CA GLU A 347 -12.14 13.30 10.42
C GLU A 347 -13.03 12.63 9.35
N ASP A 348 -12.43 12.17 8.24
CA ASP A 348 -13.13 11.46 7.16
C ASP A 348 -13.59 10.05 7.58
N VAL A 349 -12.95 9.46 8.59
CA VAL A 349 -13.24 8.13 9.15
C VAL A 349 -14.21 8.20 10.33
N TYR A 350 -14.23 9.32 11.06
CA TYR A 350 -14.96 9.51 12.32
C TYR A 350 -16.08 10.55 12.28
N GLY A 351 -16.24 11.30 11.18
CA GLY A 351 -17.20 12.39 11.07
C GLY A 351 -18.65 11.94 11.22
N ALA A 352 -19.38 12.52 12.19
CA ALA A 352 -20.84 12.52 12.35
C ALA A 352 -21.61 11.31 11.76
N GLY A 353 -21.23 10.08 12.15
CA GLY A 353 -21.93 8.84 11.74
C GLY A 353 -21.40 8.15 10.49
N LYS A 354 -20.55 8.78 9.67
CA LYS A 354 -19.91 8.18 8.50
C LYS A 354 -18.70 7.33 8.91
N LYS A 355 -18.72 6.03 8.58
CA LYS A 355 -17.55 5.14 8.66
C LYS A 355 -16.98 4.99 7.25
N ASP A 356 -15.97 5.78 6.89
CA ASP A 356 -15.25 5.54 5.63
C ASP A 356 -14.25 4.38 5.78
N ILE A 357 -14.77 3.16 5.62
CA ILE A 357 -14.01 1.92 5.74
C ILE A 357 -12.95 1.80 4.64
N ALA A 358 -13.19 2.37 3.45
CA ALA A 358 -12.23 2.28 2.35
C ALA A 358 -10.96 3.06 2.68
N THR A 359 -11.13 4.28 3.19
CA THR A 359 -10.02 5.13 3.64
C THR A 359 -9.32 4.52 4.86
N LEU A 360 -10.06 3.96 5.82
CA LEU A 360 -9.47 3.22 6.94
C LEU A 360 -8.62 2.03 6.48
N TYR A 361 -9.10 1.28 5.48
CA TYR A 361 -8.38 0.16 4.90
C TYR A 361 -7.10 0.58 4.17
N GLU A 362 -7.11 1.73 3.47
CA GLU A 362 -5.91 2.35 2.88
C GLU A 362 -4.86 2.66 3.96
N TYR A 363 -5.27 3.27 5.08
CA TYR A 363 -4.33 3.56 6.17
C TYR A 363 -3.82 2.29 6.86
N TRP A 364 -4.68 1.30 7.07
CA TRP A 364 -4.28 0.01 7.64
C TRP A 364 -3.28 -0.71 6.73
N LEU A 365 -3.52 -0.72 5.40
CA LEU A 365 -2.62 -1.29 4.41
C LEU A 365 -1.27 -0.57 4.41
N PHE A 366 -1.24 0.76 4.56
CA PHE A 366 0.01 1.52 4.65
C PHE A 366 0.91 0.96 5.76
N PHE A 367 0.38 0.76 6.97
CA PHE A 367 1.16 0.22 8.09
C PHE A 367 1.57 -1.24 7.88
N LYS A 368 0.70 -2.07 7.27
CA LYS A 368 1.05 -3.45 6.92
C LYS A 368 2.16 -3.53 5.87
N LEU A 369 2.12 -2.66 4.86
CA LEU A 369 3.18 -2.54 3.87
C LEU A 369 4.46 -2.00 4.49
N LEU A 370 4.36 -1.03 5.41
CA LEU A 370 5.51 -0.52 6.15
C LEU A 370 6.22 -1.61 6.95
N ASP A 371 5.48 -2.41 7.73
CA ASP A 371 6.03 -3.57 8.44
C ASP A 371 6.71 -4.54 7.47
N LEU A 372 6.03 -4.86 6.36
CA LEU A 372 6.55 -5.74 5.31
C LEU A 372 7.85 -5.22 4.71
N PHE A 373 7.97 -3.91 4.50
CA PHE A 373 9.18 -3.31 3.95
C PHE A 373 10.31 -3.21 4.97
N GLN A 374 10.01 -2.96 6.25
CA GLN A 374 11.00 -3.03 7.33
C GLN A 374 11.57 -4.44 7.49
N ASP A 375 10.77 -5.47 7.20
CA ASP A 375 11.20 -6.86 7.19
C ASP A 375 12.12 -7.24 6.02
N ILE A 376 11.93 -6.64 4.84
CA ILE A 376 12.64 -7.01 3.60
C ILE A 376 13.84 -6.11 3.33
N PHE A 377 13.75 -4.83 3.71
CA PHE A 377 14.70 -3.78 3.32
C PHE A 377 15.33 -3.12 4.55
N ASP A 378 16.59 -2.70 4.40
CA ASP A 378 17.28 -1.91 5.42
C ASP A 378 16.77 -0.46 5.34
N ILE A 379 15.80 -0.12 6.19
CA ILE A 379 15.17 1.22 6.27
C ILE A 379 15.81 2.03 7.42
N ALA A 380 16.11 3.30 7.17
CA ALA A 380 16.66 4.18 8.19
C ALA A 380 15.61 4.54 9.25
N PRO A 381 15.94 4.52 10.56
CA PRO A 381 15.00 4.88 11.63
C PRO A 381 14.43 6.31 11.54
N LYS A 382 15.16 7.21 10.87
CA LYS A 382 14.79 8.63 10.72
C LYS A 382 13.50 8.80 9.89
N ASP A 383 13.34 8.02 8.82
CA ASP A 383 12.19 8.10 7.93
C ASP A 383 10.88 7.71 8.64
N ILE A 384 11.00 6.84 9.63
CA ILE A 384 9.89 6.36 10.47
C ILE A 384 9.49 7.44 11.50
N ALA A 385 10.46 8.17 12.04
CA ALA A 385 10.21 9.26 12.99
C ALA A 385 9.53 10.47 12.32
N GLU A 386 9.79 10.72 11.03
CA GLU A 386 9.17 11.82 10.27
C GLU A 386 7.65 11.65 10.06
N LEU A 387 7.12 10.44 10.28
CA LEU A 387 5.67 10.15 10.22
C LEU A 387 4.87 10.83 11.33
N ILE A 388 5.53 11.22 12.43
CA ILE A 388 4.91 11.87 13.58
C ILE A 388 5.61 13.20 13.84
N LYS A 389 4.84 14.30 13.85
CA LYS A 389 5.37 15.62 14.18
C LYS A 389 4.56 16.26 15.30
N GLU A 390 5.26 16.97 16.17
CA GLU A 390 4.64 17.82 17.17
C GLU A 390 4.01 19.04 16.49
N THR A 391 2.72 19.26 16.74
CA THR A 391 1.99 20.49 16.37
C THR A 391 1.52 21.20 17.64
N PRO A 392 1.08 22.47 17.57
CA PRO A 392 0.55 23.19 18.74
C PRO A 392 -0.62 22.50 19.44
N ASP A 393 -1.25 21.53 18.76
CA ASP A 393 -2.48 20.86 19.16
C ASP A 393 -2.23 19.46 19.76
N GLY A 394 -1.00 18.95 19.68
CA GLY A 394 -0.61 17.62 20.13
C GLY A 394 0.40 16.94 19.21
N LEU A 395 0.48 15.61 19.27
CA LEU A 395 1.28 14.80 18.35
C LEU A 395 0.43 14.43 17.14
N ASN A 396 0.91 14.76 15.95
CA ASN A 396 0.13 14.61 14.74
C ASN A 396 0.72 13.54 13.82
N LEU A 397 -0.12 12.57 13.44
CA LEU A 397 0.24 11.57 12.44
C LEU A 397 0.11 12.20 11.05
N GLN A 398 1.23 12.42 10.36
CA GLN A 398 1.27 13.04 9.03
C GLN A 398 0.88 12.08 7.90
N ILE A 399 -0.13 11.24 8.13
CA ILE A 399 -0.69 10.33 7.12
C ILE A 399 -2.11 10.81 6.83
N LYS A 400 -2.22 11.69 5.83
CA LYS A 400 -3.51 12.14 5.31
C LYS A 400 -3.66 11.64 3.88
N GLN A 401 -4.80 11.05 3.54
CA GLN A 401 -5.15 10.76 2.16
C GLN A 401 -4.98 12.04 1.34
N GLY A 402 -4.18 11.98 0.28
CA GLY A 402 -3.86 13.16 -0.49
C GLY A 402 -2.56 13.90 -0.11
N LYS A 403 -1.88 13.55 0.99
CA LYS A 403 -0.52 14.01 1.32
C LYS A 403 0.52 12.93 0.95
N PHE A 404 1.67 13.38 0.45
CA PHE A 404 2.75 12.51 -0.03
C PHE A 404 3.68 12.12 1.12
N THR A 405 3.90 10.81 1.30
CA THR A 405 4.81 10.27 2.32
C THR A 405 5.83 9.35 1.66
N VAL A 406 7.10 9.46 2.05
CA VAL A 406 8.21 8.72 1.46
C VAL A 406 8.96 7.96 2.53
N ILE A 407 9.30 6.71 2.23
CA ILE A 407 10.15 5.86 3.06
C ILE A 407 11.23 5.27 2.15
N GLU A 408 12.50 5.49 2.52
CA GLU A 408 13.64 5.04 1.74
C GLU A 408 14.32 3.84 2.42
N GLY A 409 14.81 2.91 1.61
CA GLY A 409 15.52 1.74 2.10
C GLY A 409 16.50 1.22 1.07
N VAL A 410 17.35 0.31 1.50
CA VAL A 410 18.30 -0.39 0.63
C VAL A 410 18.03 -1.88 0.70
N PHE A 411 17.93 -2.51 -0.48
CA PHE A 411 17.95 -3.96 -0.59
C PHE A 411 19.38 -4.42 -0.88
N ASN A 412 19.95 -5.18 0.05
CA ASN A 412 21.31 -5.70 -0.08
C ASN A 412 21.28 -7.20 -0.39
N SER A 413 21.57 -7.55 -1.65
CA SER A 413 21.79 -8.94 -2.05
C SER A 413 23.28 -9.24 -2.20
N TRP A 414 23.63 -10.53 -2.28
CA TRP A 414 25.03 -10.96 -2.46
C TRP A 414 25.69 -10.36 -3.72
N SER A 415 24.92 -10.15 -4.79
CA SER A 415 25.45 -9.74 -6.11
C SER A 415 25.16 -8.28 -6.48
N ARG A 416 24.11 -7.67 -5.91
CA ARG A 416 23.68 -6.31 -6.27
C ARG A 416 23.00 -5.59 -5.11
N LYS A 417 23.26 -4.30 -4.97
CA LYS A 417 22.52 -3.40 -4.08
C LYS A 417 21.52 -2.57 -4.87
N LEU A 418 20.30 -2.46 -4.35
CA LEU A 418 19.23 -1.66 -4.95
C LEU A 418 18.72 -0.64 -3.94
N ASN A 419 18.50 0.59 -4.40
CA ASN A 419 17.70 1.55 -3.67
C ASN A 419 16.23 1.20 -3.82
N VAL A 420 15.49 1.33 -2.73
CA VAL A 420 14.07 1.07 -2.65
C VAL A 420 13.39 2.32 -2.09
N ARG A 421 12.29 2.73 -2.73
CA ARG A 421 11.46 3.81 -2.21
C ARG A 421 10.01 3.40 -2.19
N PHE A 422 9.42 3.40 -1.01
CA PHE A 422 7.99 3.26 -0.82
C PHE A 422 7.35 4.64 -0.72
N ASN A 423 6.36 4.90 -1.55
CA ASN A 423 5.63 6.15 -1.56
C ASN A 423 4.14 5.91 -1.32
N TYR A 424 3.56 6.67 -0.39
CA TYR A 424 2.13 6.79 -0.22
C TYR A 424 1.62 8.00 -0.99
N ASN A 425 0.58 7.80 -1.80
CA ASN A 425 -0.15 8.87 -2.44
C ASN A 425 0.75 9.76 -3.34
N ARG A 426 1.71 9.15 -4.07
CA ARG A 426 2.63 9.83 -5.00
C ARG A 426 1.88 10.28 -6.25
N SER A 427 1.93 11.59 -6.52
CA SER A 427 1.42 12.14 -7.77
C SER A 427 2.47 12.08 -8.87
N PHE A 428 2.13 11.45 -9.99
CA PHE A 428 2.91 11.49 -11.22
C PHE A 428 2.31 12.55 -12.14
N SER A 429 2.99 13.70 -12.26
CA SER A 429 2.53 14.82 -13.07
C SER A 429 2.33 14.41 -14.54
N GLY A 430 1.22 14.87 -15.14
CA GLY A 430 0.92 14.66 -16.55
C GLY A 430 1.72 15.56 -17.52
N TYR A 431 1.51 15.33 -18.81
CA TYR A 431 2.08 16.08 -19.93
C TYR A 431 3.62 16.18 -19.90
N LYS A 432 4.29 15.08 -19.49
CA LYS A 432 5.75 15.00 -19.42
C LYS A 432 6.36 14.38 -20.67
N ASN A 433 7.34 15.08 -21.24
CA ASN A 433 8.10 14.63 -22.40
C ASN A 433 9.13 13.58 -21.99
N TYR A 434 9.41 12.61 -22.86
CA TYR A 434 10.52 11.70 -22.65
C TYR A 434 11.85 12.48 -22.73
N PRO A 435 12.86 12.22 -21.87
CA PRO A 435 12.97 11.14 -20.88
C PRO A 435 12.51 11.50 -19.46
N ASP A 436 11.79 12.62 -19.25
CA ASP A 436 11.38 13.05 -17.92
C ASP A 436 10.49 12.02 -17.22
N ASN A 437 10.46 12.09 -15.88
CA ASN A 437 9.60 11.25 -15.07
C ASN A 437 8.13 11.70 -15.14
N GLY A 438 7.21 10.84 -14.69
CA GLY A 438 5.78 11.15 -14.64
C GLY A 438 4.94 10.45 -15.69
N SER A 439 3.77 11.04 -15.95
CA SER A 439 2.78 10.54 -16.91
C SER A 439 2.82 11.34 -18.20
N TRP A 440 2.69 10.65 -19.34
CA TRP A 440 2.68 11.33 -20.64
C TRP A 440 1.33 11.97 -21.00
N THR A 441 0.24 11.55 -20.33
CA THR A 441 -1.11 12.11 -20.53
C THR A 441 -1.50 13.04 -19.40
N THR A 442 -2.24 12.54 -18.41
CA THR A 442 -2.77 13.29 -17.27
C THR A 442 -2.04 12.92 -15.99
N THR A 443 -2.22 13.75 -14.96
CA THR A 443 -1.69 13.45 -13.63
C THR A 443 -2.38 12.22 -13.06
N LEU A 444 -1.59 11.22 -12.68
CA LEU A 444 -2.07 9.98 -12.09
C LEU A 444 -1.51 9.83 -10.69
N ARG A 445 -2.34 9.29 -9.79
CA ARG A 445 -2.02 9.13 -8.38
C ARG A 445 -2.44 7.73 -7.93
N PRO A 446 -1.51 6.77 -7.94
CA PRO A 446 -1.71 5.48 -7.28
C PRO A 446 -1.65 5.63 -5.75
N ASP A 447 -2.37 4.80 -5.02
CA ASP A 447 -2.40 4.84 -3.55
C ASP A 447 -1.01 4.51 -2.97
N TYR A 448 -0.34 3.50 -3.51
CA TYR A 448 1.04 3.19 -3.18
C TYR A 448 1.91 2.98 -4.40
N THR A 449 3.17 3.39 -4.30
CA THR A 449 4.17 3.12 -5.33
C THR A 449 5.49 2.69 -4.72
N LEU A 450 5.92 1.49 -5.09
CA LEU A 450 7.22 0.93 -4.75
C LEU A 450 8.16 1.10 -5.94
N SER A 451 9.28 1.79 -5.74
CA SER A 451 10.25 2.10 -6.79
C SER A 451 11.60 1.46 -6.49
N PHE A 452 12.25 0.92 -7.53
CA PHE A 452 13.52 0.22 -7.41
C PHE A 452 14.52 0.71 -8.45
N TRP A 453 15.76 0.98 -8.04
CA TRP A 453 16.84 1.34 -8.95
C TRP A 453 18.22 0.96 -8.39
N PRO A 454 19.29 0.93 -9.20
CA PRO A 454 20.63 0.59 -8.75
C PRO A 454 21.15 1.51 -7.64
N PHE A 455 21.82 0.94 -6.64
CA PHE A 455 22.54 1.74 -5.63
C PHE A 455 23.71 2.50 -6.27
N GLY A 456 23.95 3.74 -5.83
CA GLY A 456 25.04 4.60 -6.30
C GLY A 456 24.68 5.59 -7.41
N ILE A 457 23.44 5.56 -7.92
CA ILE A 457 22.92 6.58 -8.85
C ILE A 457 21.71 7.29 -8.24
N SER A 458 21.51 8.56 -8.64
CA SER A 458 20.34 9.34 -8.23
C SER A 458 19.06 8.82 -8.90
N GLU A 459 17.90 9.02 -8.29
CA GLU A 459 16.61 8.68 -8.91
C GLU A 459 16.44 9.38 -10.27
N VAL A 460 16.81 10.65 -10.38
CA VAL A 460 16.69 11.44 -11.62
C VAL A 460 17.51 10.83 -12.75
N GLU A 461 18.70 10.33 -12.45
CA GLU A 461 19.54 9.65 -13.43
C GLU A 461 18.98 8.28 -13.80
N ALA A 462 18.51 7.53 -12.81
CA ALA A 462 17.87 6.23 -13.03
C ALA A 462 16.61 6.33 -13.90
N GLU A 463 15.81 7.38 -13.71
CA GLU A 463 14.66 7.73 -14.56
C GLU A 463 15.11 7.98 -16.00
N LYS A 464 16.09 8.88 -16.21
CA LYS A 464 16.56 9.22 -17.56
C LYS A 464 17.12 8.05 -18.35
N GLN A 465 17.72 7.08 -17.66
CA GLN A 465 18.38 5.92 -18.28
C GLN A 465 17.51 4.65 -18.31
N GLU A 466 16.21 4.72 -17.98
CA GLU A 466 15.30 3.55 -17.93
C GLU A 466 15.75 2.47 -16.91
N LEU A 467 16.53 2.85 -15.89
CA LEU A 467 17.07 1.93 -14.88
C LEU A 467 16.13 1.76 -13.68
N ILE A 468 15.28 2.75 -13.41
CA ILE A 468 14.25 2.68 -12.38
C ILE A 468 13.02 1.91 -12.87
N VAL A 469 12.31 1.27 -11.93
CA VAL A 469 10.97 0.74 -12.19
C VAL A 469 10.04 1.06 -11.04
N HIS A 470 8.79 1.36 -11.38
CA HIS A 470 7.71 1.57 -10.43
C HIS A 470 6.72 0.40 -10.45
N ILE A 471 6.30 -0.01 -9.26
CA ILE A 471 5.20 -0.95 -9.06
C ILE A 471 4.14 -0.24 -8.24
N HIS A 472 2.93 -0.21 -8.78
CA HIS A 472 1.81 0.50 -8.20
C HIS A 472 0.85 -0.45 -7.51
N PHE A 473 0.32 -0.02 -6.38
CA PHE A 473 -0.72 -0.73 -5.64
C PHE A 473 -1.89 0.21 -5.37
N ASP A 474 -3.11 -0.27 -5.55
CA ASP A 474 -4.36 0.44 -5.26
C ASP A 474 -5.14 -0.32 -4.18
N ALA A 475 -5.57 0.36 -3.12
CA ALA A 475 -6.35 -0.22 -2.05
C ALA A 475 -7.83 -0.27 -2.46
N LYS A 476 -8.42 -1.47 -2.45
CA LYS A 476 -9.85 -1.66 -2.71
C LYS A 476 -10.47 -2.54 -1.65
N TYR A 477 -11.15 -1.92 -0.69
CA TYR A 477 -11.86 -2.67 0.36
C TYR A 477 -13.03 -3.50 -0.22
N LYS A 478 -13.69 -2.99 -1.26
CA LYS A 478 -14.84 -3.64 -1.90
C LYS A 478 -14.44 -4.10 -3.29
N VAL A 479 -14.54 -5.39 -3.55
CA VAL A 479 -14.45 -5.91 -4.91
C VAL A 479 -15.67 -6.77 -5.19
N ALA A 480 -16.68 -6.16 -5.83
CA ALA A 480 -17.90 -6.86 -6.21
C ALA A 480 -17.66 -7.86 -7.36
N ASN A 481 -16.67 -7.61 -8.22
CA ASN A 481 -16.46 -8.35 -9.47
C ASN A 481 -14.99 -8.75 -9.69
N LEU A 482 -14.35 -9.37 -8.70
CA LEU A 482 -13.03 -9.98 -8.93
C LEU A 482 -13.15 -11.22 -9.85
N THR A 483 -14.36 -11.76 -10.01
CA THR A 483 -14.70 -12.79 -10.99
C THR A 483 -14.42 -12.35 -12.43
N ASP A 484 -14.61 -11.08 -12.79
CA ASP A 484 -14.23 -10.54 -14.11
C ASP A 484 -12.70 -10.50 -14.33
N PHE A 485 -11.90 -10.45 -13.27
CA PHE A 485 -10.43 -10.61 -13.36
C PHE A 485 -10.01 -12.07 -13.58
N ILE A 486 -10.84 -13.03 -13.15
CA ILE A 486 -10.56 -14.48 -13.20
C ILE A 486 -11.07 -15.08 -14.52
N GLU A 487 -12.28 -14.71 -14.94
CA GLU A 487 -12.95 -15.29 -16.10
C GLU A 487 -12.61 -14.51 -17.36
N GLN A 488 -11.67 -15.02 -18.14
CA GLN A 488 -11.57 -14.66 -19.55
C GLN A 488 -12.01 -15.82 -20.43
N SER A 489 -12.86 -15.45 -21.40
CA SER A 489 -13.00 -15.98 -22.76
C SER A 489 -14.16 -16.93 -23.06
N SER A 490 -15.34 -16.34 -23.29
CA SER A 490 -16.16 -16.72 -24.44
C SER A 490 -16.57 -15.46 -25.23
N ASP A 491 -16.56 -15.52 -26.57
CA ASP A 491 -16.94 -14.40 -27.45
C ASP A 491 -18.36 -13.86 -27.16
N ASN A 492 -19.24 -14.70 -26.62
CA ASN A 492 -20.61 -14.36 -26.26
C ASN A 492 -20.72 -13.35 -25.10
N GLU A 493 -19.69 -13.19 -24.26
CA GLU A 493 -19.71 -12.23 -23.15
C GLU A 493 -19.35 -10.80 -23.56
N LEU A 494 -18.59 -10.62 -24.65
CA LEU A 494 -18.20 -9.30 -25.14
C LEU A 494 -19.40 -8.50 -25.65
N ASP A 495 -20.38 -9.16 -26.27
CA ASP A 495 -21.60 -8.51 -26.75
C ASP A 495 -22.56 -8.17 -25.61
N ASN A 496 -22.65 -9.01 -24.58
CA ASN A 496 -23.35 -8.66 -23.33
C ASN A 496 -22.68 -7.48 -22.61
N LYS A 497 -21.34 -7.45 -22.53
CA LYS A 497 -20.57 -6.32 -21.96
C LYS A 497 -20.77 -5.02 -22.75
N LYS A 498 -20.89 -5.07 -24.08
CA LYS A 498 -21.26 -3.89 -24.91
C LYS A 498 -22.68 -3.41 -24.64
N LEU A 499 -23.64 -4.31 -24.44
CA LEU A 499 -25.02 -3.96 -24.09
C LEU A 499 -25.12 -3.33 -22.69
N GLU A 500 -24.35 -3.81 -21.72
CA GLU A 500 -24.26 -3.23 -20.38
C GLU A 500 -23.56 -1.86 -20.37
N ASN A 501 -22.47 -1.70 -21.15
CA ASN A 501 -21.79 -0.41 -21.31
C ASN A 501 -22.69 0.63 -22.00
N ARG A 502 -23.51 0.22 -22.99
CA ARG A 502 -24.53 1.10 -23.61
C ARG A 502 -25.64 1.52 -22.64
N LYS A 503 -25.87 0.75 -21.58
CA LYS A 503 -26.76 1.10 -20.45
C LYS A 503 -26.06 1.95 -19.37
N GLY A 504 -24.79 2.33 -19.58
CA GLY A 504 -24.02 3.19 -18.67
C GLY A 504 -23.41 2.48 -17.45
N ILE A 505 -23.44 1.14 -17.41
CA ILE A 505 -22.94 0.36 -16.26
C ILE A 505 -21.50 -0.10 -16.55
N TYR A 506 -20.51 0.72 -16.17
CA TYR A 506 -19.08 0.40 -16.36
C TYR A 506 -18.55 -0.50 -15.23
N LYS A 507 -18.73 -1.82 -15.36
CA LYS A 507 -18.35 -2.80 -14.31
C LYS A 507 -16.85 -2.99 -14.08
N ASN A 508 -15.97 -2.41 -14.92
CA ASN A 508 -14.51 -2.69 -14.94
C ASN A 508 -13.61 -1.46 -14.74
N ALA A 509 -14.09 -0.41 -14.06
CA ALA A 509 -13.33 0.83 -13.88
C ALA A 509 -11.96 0.60 -13.20
N ASP A 510 -11.87 -0.30 -12.22
CA ASP A 510 -10.64 -0.56 -11.49
C ASP A 510 -9.56 -1.25 -12.34
N LEU A 511 -9.95 -2.21 -13.20
CA LEU A 511 -9.02 -2.86 -14.13
C LEU A 511 -8.49 -1.85 -15.16
N LEU A 512 -9.38 -1.01 -15.70
CA LEU A 512 -8.98 0.05 -16.63
C LEU A 512 -8.04 1.06 -15.97
N LYS A 513 -8.25 1.36 -14.68
CA LYS A 513 -7.34 2.19 -13.87
C LYS A 513 -5.95 1.57 -13.78
N MET A 514 -5.85 0.25 -13.56
CA MET A 514 -4.55 -0.44 -13.49
C MET A 514 -3.81 -0.45 -14.83
N HIS A 515 -4.54 -0.66 -15.95
CA HIS A 515 -3.96 -0.50 -17.29
C HIS A 515 -3.51 0.94 -17.55
N ALA A 516 -4.31 1.93 -17.16
CA ALA A 516 -3.94 3.33 -17.28
C ALA A 516 -2.66 3.66 -16.51
N TYR A 517 -2.49 3.16 -15.28
CA TYR A 517 -1.23 3.33 -14.55
C TYR A 517 -0.06 2.70 -15.29
N LYS A 518 -0.20 1.44 -15.72
CA LYS A 518 0.84 0.70 -16.43
C LYS A 518 1.29 1.39 -17.72
N ASP A 519 0.36 1.94 -18.48
CA ASP A 519 0.64 2.46 -19.82
C ASP A 519 0.94 3.97 -19.83
N ALA A 520 0.38 4.74 -18.89
CA ALA A 520 0.56 6.19 -18.85
C ALA A 520 1.73 6.64 -17.97
N ILE A 521 1.98 5.96 -16.85
CA ILE A 521 3.13 6.27 -15.98
C ILE A 521 4.38 5.60 -16.55
N ARG A 522 5.40 6.38 -16.85
CA ARG A 522 6.66 5.86 -17.43
C ARG A 522 7.36 4.91 -16.46
N ARG A 523 8.06 3.91 -17.01
CA ARG A 523 8.81 2.88 -16.25
C ARG A 523 7.97 2.07 -15.25
N THR A 524 6.67 1.95 -15.52
CA THR A 524 5.82 1.08 -14.72
C THR A 524 6.05 -0.39 -15.07
N GLY A 525 6.51 -1.15 -14.09
CA GLY A 525 6.67 -2.60 -14.19
C GLY A 525 5.40 -3.37 -13.83
N GLY A 526 4.49 -2.79 -13.07
CA GLY A 526 3.21 -3.44 -12.81
C GLY A 526 2.28 -2.61 -11.96
N ALA A 527 1.00 -2.95 -12.05
CA ALA A 527 -0.05 -2.33 -11.25
C ALA A 527 -0.95 -3.43 -10.66
N TYR A 528 -1.14 -3.41 -9.35
CA TYR A 528 -1.81 -4.46 -8.61
C TYR A 528 -2.87 -3.88 -7.67
N VAL A 529 -3.94 -4.62 -7.41
CA VAL A 529 -4.98 -4.24 -6.46
C VAL A 529 -4.79 -4.98 -5.14
N LEU A 530 -4.78 -4.28 -4.02
CA LEU A 530 -4.78 -4.86 -2.67
C LEU A 530 -6.21 -4.88 -2.13
N TYR A 531 -6.72 -6.06 -1.80
CA TYR A 531 -8.13 -6.20 -1.42
C TYR A 531 -8.36 -7.27 -0.35
N PRO A 532 -9.42 -7.15 0.48
CA PRO A 532 -9.63 -8.04 1.62
C PRO A 532 -10.37 -9.31 1.23
N GLY A 533 -9.83 -10.07 0.26
CA GLY A 533 -10.38 -11.33 -0.22
C GLY A 533 -9.45 -12.51 -0.03
N VAL A 534 -9.73 -13.63 -0.70
CA VAL A 534 -9.09 -14.93 -0.44
C VAL A 534 -8.17 -15.45 -1.54
N LYS A 535 -8.32 -14.98 -2.77
CA LYS A 535 -7.60 -15.52 -3.93
C LYS A 535 -6.57 -14.52 -4.44
N GLU A 536 -5.34 -14.95 -4.63
CA GLU A 536 -4.40 -14.16 -5.42
C GLU A 536 -4.68 -14.33 -6.92
N ILE A 537 -4.46 -13.25 -7.66
CA ILE A 537 -4.54 -13.25 -9.12
C ILE A 537 -3.30 -12.53 -9.61
N ASN A 538 -2.41 -13.25 -10.27
CA ASN A 538 -1.23 -12.66 -10.89
C ASN A 538 -1.25 -12.98 -12.39
N ARG A 539 -1.41 -11.94 -13.22
CA ARG A 539 -1.33 -12.06 -14.67
C ARG A 539 -0.05 -11.41 -15.17
N LYS A 540 0.84 -12.26 -15.70
CA LYS A 540 2.06 -11.83 -16.38
C LYS A 540 1.69 -11.33 -17.78
N GLY A 541 2.25 -10.19 -18.19
CA GLY A 541 2.05 -9.65 -19.54
C GLY A 541 2.80 -10.45 -20.60
N PHE A 542 3.96 -11.01 -20.23
CA PHE A 542 4.77 -11.88 -21.08
C PHE A 542 5.25 -13.10 -20.26
N HIS A 543 6.48 -13.54 -20.49
CA HIS A 543 7.08 -14.71 -19.83
C HIS A 543 7.73 -14.40 -18.48
N GLU A 544 8.04 -13.12 -18.23
CA GLU A 544 8.65 -12.66 -16.98
C GLU A 544 7.60 -12.11 -16.00
N ILE A 545 7.97 -12.00 -14.72
CA ILE A 545 7.08 -11.52 -13.64
C ILE A 545 6.60 -10.09 -13.92
N ILE A 546 7.47 -9.28 -14.54
CA ILE A 546 7.21 -7.91 -14.95
C ILE A 546 7.42 -7.79 -16.47
N PRO A 547 6.51 -7.15 -17.22
CA PRO A 547 5.34 -6.43 -16.76
C PRO A 547 4.17 -7.32 -16.32
N GLY A 548 3.45 -6.92 -15.26
CA GLY A 548 2.32 -7.70 -14.71
C GLY A 548 1.15 -6.85 -14.22
N LEU A 549 -0.03 -7.47 -14.14
CA LEU A 549 -1.26 -6.92 -13.56
C LEU A 549 -1.89 -7.98 -12.66
N GLY A 550 -2.50 -7.58 -11.56
CA GLY A 550 -3.09 -8.57 -10.66
C GLY A 550 -3.80 -7.99 -9.45
N ALA A 551 -4.18 -8.88 -8.54
CA ALA A 551 -4.80 -8.56 -7.27
C ALA A 551 -4.24 -9.47 -6.17
N PHE A 552 -3.84 -8.89 -5.04
CA PHE A 552 -3.35 -9.61 -3.88
C PHE A 552 -4.34 -9.52 -2.71
N PRO A 553 -4.68 -10.67 -2.09
CA PRO A 553 -5.57 -10.70 -0.94
C PRO A 553 -4.82 -10.21 0.30
N VAL A 554 -5.26 -9.09 0.90
CA VAL A 554 -4.74 -8.60 2.18
C VAL A 554 -5.90 -8.32 3.13
N ARG A 555 -6.08 -9.14 4.16
CA ARG A 555 -7.26 -9.10 5.04
C ARG A 555 -6.96 -8.43 6.38
N PRO A 556 -7.87 -7.57 6.89
CA PRO A 556 -7.82 -7.12 8.26
C PRO A 556 -8.15 -8.28 9.20
N SER A 557 -7.12 -9.00 9.62
CA SER A 557 -7.23 -10.10 10.57
C SER A 557 -5.98 -10.17 11.43
N LYS A 558 -6.15 -10.53 12.71
CA LYS A 558 -5.03 -10.75 13.65
C LYS A 558 -4.25 -12.04 13.37
N THR A 559 -4.86 -13.04 12.70
CA THR A 559 -4.28 -14.38 12.53
C THR A 559 -3.71 -14.64 11.14
N ASP A 560 -4.43 -14.24 10.09
CA ASP A 560 -4.00 -14.43 8.70
C ASP A 560 -4.39 -13.23 7.84
N SER A 561 -3.42 -12.34 7.62
CA SER A 561 -3.61 -11.14 6.83
C SER A 561 -3.39 -11.35 5.33
N GLY A 562 -2.95 -12.52 4.85
CA GLY A 562 -2.58 -12.73 3.43
C GLY A 562 -1.37 -11.92 2.95
N ILE A 563 -0.62 -11.30 3.88
CA ILE A 563 0.55 -10.47 3.54
C ILE A 563 1.74 -11.31 3.06
N ARG A 564 1.76 -12.61 3.36
CA ARG A 564 2.87 -13.52 3.02
C ARG A 564 2.97 -13.75 1.51
N GLU A 565 1.84 -13.85 0.83
CA GLU A 565 1.77 -13.98 -0.63
C GLU A 565 2.37 -12.73 -1.29
N LEU A 566 2.01 -11.55 -0.80
CA LEU A 566 2.61 -10.28 -1.25
C LEU A 566 4.11 -10.20 -0.94
N LYS A 567 4.56 -10.66 0.24
CA LYS A 567 5.98 -10.76 0.60
C LYS A 567 6.76 -11.60 -0.40
N THR A 568 6.23 -12.77 -0.73
CA THR A 568 6.84 -13.71 -1.67
C THR A 568 6.96 -13.06 -3.05
N PHE A 569 5.89 -12.41 -3.52
CA PHE A 569 5.88 -11.70 -4.78
C PHE A 569 6.92 -10.57 -4.85
N ILE A 570 7.06 -9.74 -3.80
CA ILE A 570 8.07 -8.68 -3.76
C ILE A 570 9.49 -9.26 -3.80
N LEU A 571 9.74 -10.38 -3.12
CA LEU A 571 11.04 -11.06 -3.16
C LEU A 571 11.35 -11.61 -4.56
N GLU A 572 10.37 -12.21 -5.24
CA GLU A 572 10.54 -12.67 -6.62
C GLU A 572 10.83 -11.52 -7.59
N ILE A 573 10.21 -10.35 -7.40
CA ILE A 573 10.55 -9.14 -8.14
C ILE A 573 12.00 -8.74 -7.87
N MET A 574 12.46 -8.75 -6.62
CA MET A 574 13.85 -8.42 -6.30
C MET A 574 14.82 -9.38 -6.96
N GLU A 575 14.54 -10.67 -6.96
CA GLU A 575 15.35 -11.67 -7.67
C GLU A 575 15.38 -11.42 -9.19
N HIS A 576 14.23 -11.07 -9.78
CA HIS A 576 14.14 -10.71 -11.19
C HIS A 576 14.99 -9.47 -11.53
N PHE A 577 15.06 -8.48 -10.65
CA PHE A 577 15.86 -7.26 -10.84
C PHE A 577 17.36 -7.48 -10.61
N ILE A 578 17.73 -8.49 -9.82
CA ILE A 578 19.12 -8.93 -9.71
C ILE A 578 19.58 -9.54 -11.04
N ASN A 579 18.69 -10.20 -11.78
CA ASN A 579 19.00 -10.80 -13.08
C ASN A 579 19.15 -9.74 -14.20
N ARG A 580 20.40 -9.34 -14.46
CA ARG A 580 20.78 -8.41 -15.55
C ARG A 580 20.61 -8.98 -16.98
N ALA A 581 20.33 -10.27 -17.12
CA ALA A 581 20.09 -10.91 -18.42
C ALA A 581 18.59 -11.00 -18.78
N SER A 582 17.71 -10.48 -17.90
CA SER A 582 16.26 -10.47 -18.09
C SER A 582 15.84 -9.78 -19.39
N GLN A 583 14.71 -10.22 -19.94
CA GLN A 583 14.05 -9.61 -21.09
C GLN A 583 13.65 -8.16 -20.76
N ARG A 584 13.24 -7.89 -19.52
CA ARG A 584 13.01 -6.53 -19.02
C ARG A 584 14.24 -5.65 -19.20
N GLU A 585 15.41 -6.07 -18.75
CA GLU A 585 16.63 -5.24 -18.82
C GLU A 585 17.02 -4.98 -20.28
N LYS A 586 16.89 -6.00 -21.14
CA LYS A 586 17.09 -5.84 -22.59
C LYS A 586 16.09 -4.84 -23.19
N SER A 587 14.83 -4.91 -22.79
CA SER A 587 13.80 -3.97 -23.25
C SER A 587 14.09 -2.56 -22.80
N ALA A 588 14.39 -2.35 -21.52
CA ALA A 588 14.71 -1.04 -20.95
C ALA A 588 15.90 -0.38 -21.67
N TYR A 589 16.98 -1.15 -21.89
CA TYR A 589 18.14 -0.67 -22.65
C TYR A 589 17.77 -0.28 -24.09
N ARG A 590 16.94 -1.07 -24.78
CA ARG A 590 16.51 -0.76 -26.16
C ARG A 590 15.60 0.46 -26.21
N THR A 591 14.67 0.61 -25.26
CA THR A 591 13.85 1.82 -25.12
C THR A 591 14.73 3.05 -24.94
N PHE A 592 15.70 2.98 -24.02
CA PHE A 592 16.65 4.06 -23.81
C PHE A 592 17.45 4.37 -25.09
N ASP A 593 18.01 3.35 -25.75
CA ASP A 593 18.83 3.53 -26.94
C ASP A 593 18.06 4.16 -28.12
N ILE A 594 16.77 3.79 -28.28
CA ILE A 594 15.89 4.30 -29.34
C ILE A 594 15.43 5.73 -29.05
N TYR A 595 14.95 6.00 -27.83
CA TYR A 595 14.25 7.26 -27.53
C TYR A 595 15.12 8.32 -26.85
N LYS A 596 16.39 8.02 -26.51
CA LYS A 596 17.31 9.01 -25.89
C LYS A 596 17.43 10.31 -26.68
N ASN A 597 17.27 10.24 -28.01
CA ASN A 597 17.31 11.37 -28.92
C ASN A 597 16.01 11.41 -29.75
N PRO A 598 15.55 12.61 -30.16
CA PRO A 598 14.45 12.71 -31.12
C PRO A 598 14.85 12.07 -32.46
N PRO A 599 13.87 11.66 -33.29
CA PRO A 599 14.14 11.14 -34.62
C PRO A 599 14.96 12.14 -35.44
N ASP A 600 16.02 11.66 -36.07
CA ASP A 600 16.81 12.47 -37.00
C ASP A 600 16.09 12.55 -38.35
N ILE A 601 15.95 13.76 -38.88
CA ILE A 601 15.40 14.00 -40.23
C ILE A 601 16.27 13.27 -41.27
N GLU A 602 17.57 13.12 -40.98
CA GLU A 602 18.49 12.39 -41.86
C GLU A 602 18.25 10.88 -41.91
N ASN A 603 17.41 10.32 -41.02
CA ASN A 603 17.05 8.90 -41.03
C ASN A 603 15.67 8.62 -41.64
N GLU A 604 14.97 9.63 -42.16
CA GLU A 604 13.67 9.43 -42.79
C GLU A 604 13.79 8.78 -44.18
N VAL A 605 13.14 7.63 -44.37
CA VAL A 605 13.05 6.91 -45.65
C VAL A 605 11.60 6.54 -45.93
N ARG A 606 11.11 6.95 -47.10
CA ARG A 606 9.75 6.63 -47.59
C ARG A 606 9.75 5.77 -48.86
N GLU A 607 10.91 5.34 -49.31
CA GLU A 607 11.07 4.47 -50.47
C GLU A 607 10.66 3.02 -50.13
N PRO A 608 10.22 2.22 -51.12
CA PRO A 608 9.84 0.84 -50.89
C PRO A 608 11.04 0.01 -50.41
N LEU A 609 10.82 -0.77 -49.35
CA LEU A 609 11.81 -1.64 -48.73
C LEU A 609 11.18 -3.02 -48.46
N PRO A 610 11.99 -4.09 -48.39
CA PRO A 610 11.49 -5.41 -48.03
C PRO A 610 10.86 -5.39 -46.64
N GLU A 611 9.65 -5.94 -46.54
CA GLU A 611 8.86 -5.89 -45.32
C GLU A 611 9.47 -6.72 -44.16
N VAL A 612 9.26 -6.27 -42.92
CA VAL A 612 10.02 -6.72 -41.74
C VAL A 612 9.40 -7.93 -41.02
N TYR A 613 9.26 -9.04 -41.75
CA TYR A 613 8.73 -10.30 -41.22
C TYR A 613 9.71 -11.49 -41.37
N HIS A 614 9.51 -12.56 -40.59
CA HIS A 614 10.35 -13.76 -40.55
C HIS A 614 11.86 -13.46 -40.49
N GLU A 615 12.65 -13.91 -41.47
CA GLU A 615 14.10 -13.71 -41.55
C GLU A 615 14.50 -12.23 -41.73
N ASN A 616 13.58 -11.39 -42.20
CA ASN A 616 13.77 -9.95 -42.37
C ASN A 616 13.32 -9.14 -41.14
N ARG A 617 12.91 -9.77 -40.02
CA ARG A 617 12.43 -9.04 -38.83
C ARG A 617 13.45 -8.08 -38.22
N ASN A 618 14.74 -8.32 -38.44
CA ASN A 618 15.84 -7.47 -37.99
C ASN A 618 16.25 -6.37 -39.00
N LEU A 619 15.54 -6.23 -40.13
CA LEU A 619 15.81 -5.21 -41.12
C LEU A 619 15.30 -3.86 -40.61
N ILE A 620 16.20 -3.12 -39.97
CA ILE A 620 16.00 -1.71 -39.58
C ILE A 620 16.92 -0.89 -40.49
N PRO A 621 16.43 0.04 -41.30
CA PRO A 621 17.23 0.72 -42.33
C PRO A 621 18.54 1.34 -41.81
N ASP A 622 18.48 2.05 -40.68
CA ASP A 622 19.66 2.72 -40.08
C ASP A 622 20.70 1.74 -39.53
N ASN A 623 20.27 0.52 -39.18
CA ASN A 623 21.11 -0.54 -38.62
C ASN A 623 21.41 -1.67 -39.63
N THR A 624 20.96 -1.52 -40.88
CA THR A 624 21.22 -2.47 -41.96
C THR A 624 22.25 -1.87 -42.90
N PHE A 625 23.42 -2.49 -42.98
CA PHE A 625 24.54 -1.94 -43.74
C PHE A 625 24.66 -2.56 -45.13
N VAL A 626 25.05 -1.72 -46.10
CA VAL A 626 25.34 -2.08 -47.48
C VAL A 626 26.82 -1.81 -47.75
N LEU A 627 27.51 -2.82 -48.24
CA LEU A 627 28.90 -2.71 -48.63
C LEU A 627 28.96 -2.22 -50.08
N VAL A 628 29.71 -1.17 -50.36
CA VAL A 628 29.92 -0.69 -51.73
C VAL A 628 31.26 -1.22 -52.22
N GLY A 629 31.21 -2.06 -53.25
CA GLY A 629 32.36 -2.78 -53.79
C GLY A 629 32.67 -2.38 -55.23
N PHE A 630 33.96 -2.37 -55.56
CA PHE A 630 34.45 -2.10 -56.91
C PHE A 630 34.90 -3.37 -57.65
N TYR A 631 34.61 -3.48 -58.94
CA TYR A 631 35.19 -4.50 -59.82
C TYR A 631 35.98 -3.85 -60.97
N ASN A 632 37.15 -4.41 -61.30
CA ASN A 632 38.11 -3.79 -62.21
C ASN A 632 37.92 -4.15 -63.69
N SER A 633 37.31 -5.31 -63.98
CA SER A 633 37.17 -5.81 -65.35
C SER A 633 35.88 -6.63 -65.50
N LYS A 634 35.41 -6.73 -66.75
CA LYS A 634 34.27 -7.60 -67.09
C LYS A 634 34.52 -9.06 -66.73
N GLU A 635 35.77 -9.53 -66.88
CA GLU A 635 36.15 -10.88 -66.47
C GLU A 635 36.00 -11.11 -64.96
N GLN A 636 36.39 -10.12 -64.13
CA GLN A 636 36.17 -10.17 -62.68
C GLN A 636 34.69 -10.23 -62.35
N TYR A 637 33.88 -9.45 -63.06
CA TYR A 637 32.43 -9.45 -62.88
C TYR A 637 31.78 -10.78 -63.24
N ASP A 638 32.15 -11.36 -64.39
CA ASP A 638 31.67 -12.68 -64.80
C ASP A 638 32.12 -13.78 -63.82
N TRP A 639 33.32 -13.65 -63.24
CA TRP A 639 33.79 -14.53 -62.18
C TRP A 639 32.95 -14.41 -60.90
N ILE A 640 32.61 -13.19 -60.47
CA ILE A 640 31.75 -12.91 -59.30
C ILE A 640 30.39 -13.57 -59.50
N LYS A 641 29.75 -13.34 -60.66
CA LYS A 641 28.45 -13.94 -61.01
C LYS A 641 28.49 -15.45 -61.03
N LYS A 642 29.52 -16.04 -61.66
CA LYS A 642 29.63 -17.48 -61.83
C LYS A 642 29.93 -18.21 -60.52
N ASN A 643 30.78 -17.64 -59.67
CA ASN A 643 31.23 -18.29 -58.44
C ASN A 643 30.44 -17.87 -57.20
N ALA A 644 29.55 -16.87 -57.29
CA ALA A 644 28.79 -16.32 -56.16
C ALA A 644 29.72 -15.84 -55.03
N LEU A 645 30.87 -15.25 -55.41
CA LEU A 645 31.92 -14.81 -54.50
C LEU A 645 32.39 -13.40 -54.84
N TYR A 646 32.59 -12.58 -53.83
CA TYR A 646 33.23 -11.26 -53.96
C TYR A 646 34.46 -11.16 -53.07
N ASN A 647 35.52 -10.51 -53.57
CA ASN A 647 36.83 -10.48 -52.93
C ASN A 647 37.31 -9.06 -52.61
N PHE A 648 37.84 -8.88 -51.42
CA PHE A 648 38.51 -7.67 -50.94
C PHE A 648 39.99 -7.93 -50.71
N ARG A 649 40.78 -6.86 -50.82
CA ARG A 649 42.21 -6.88 -50.47
C ARG A 649 42.37 -6.99 -48.96
N MET A 650 43.37 -7.76 -48.55
CA MET A 650 43.75 -7.94 -47.14
C MET A 650 45.14 -7.33 -46.90
N GLY A 651 45.40 -6.83 -45.68
CA GLY A 651 46.69 -6.27 -45.28
C GLY A 651 46.60 -4.79 -44.87
N THR A 652 47.76 -4.12 -44.80
CA THR A 652 47.89 -2.69 -44.42
C THR A 652 47.98 -1.74 -45.62
N GLY A 653 47.90 -2.26 -46.85
CA GLY A 653 48.02 -1.48 -48.07
C GLY A 653 46.74 -0.72 -48.44
N ASN A 654 46.88 0.32 -49.26
CA ASN A 654 45.76 1.14 -49.73
C ASN A 654 44.66 0.28 -50.39
N GLY A 655 43.41 0.45 -49.93
CA GLY A 655 42.24 -0.29 -50.41
C GLY A 655 41.96 -1.62 -49.70
N SER A 656 42.63 -1.90 -48.58
CA SER A 656 42.25 -2.99 -47.66
C SER A 656 40.92 -2.68 -46.96
N LEU A 657 40.06 -3.69 -46.82
CA LEU A 657 38.79 -3.52 -46.10
C LEU A 657 39.01 -3.46 -44.58
N VAL A 658 38.49 -2.42 -43.93
CA VAL A 658 38.50 -2.30 -42.46
C VAL A 658 37.40 -3.18 -41.87
N LEU A 659 37.78 -4.09 -40.97
CA LEU A 659 36.83 -5.00 -40.30
C LEU A 659 36.25 -4.37 -39.02
N ASP A 660 35.35 -3.42 -39.18
CA ASP A 660 34.55 -2.89 -38.10
C ASP A 660 33.20 -3.64 -37.96
N LYS A 661 32.43 -3.33 -36.90
CA LYS A 661 31.13 -3.97 -36.67
C LYS A 661 30.18 -3.79 -37.85
N LYS A 662 30.15 -2.58 -38.45
CA LYS A 662 29.28 -2.25 -39.58
C LYS A 662 29.58 -3.13 -40.78
N THR A 663 30.85 -3.22 -41.16
CA THR A 663 31.33 -3.98 -42.33
C THR A 663 31.09 -5.47 -42.18
N VAL A 664 31.34 -6.05 -41.00
CA VAL A 664 31.11 -7.47 -40.74
C VAL A 664 29.61 -7.82 -40.72
N SER A 665 28.74 -6.90 -40.28
CA SER A 665 27.29 -7.10 -40.25
C SER A 665 26.56 -6.64 -41.53
N THR A 666 27.27 -6.41 -42.64
CA THR A 666 26.66 -6.02 -43.91
C THR A 666 25.73 -7.12 -44.45
N LYS A 667 24.55 -6.70 -44.92
CA LYS A 667 23.53 -7.61 -45.47
C LYS A 667 23.51 -7.60 -47.00
N TYR A 668 23.87 -6.46 -47.60
CA TYR A 668 23.89 -6.28 -49.06
C TYR A 668 25.26 -5.79 -49.54
N LEU A 669 25.54 -6.03 -50.81
CA LEU A 669 26.72 -5.57 -51.55
C LEU A 669 26.25 -4.86 -52.82
N LEU A 670 26.59 -3.58 -52.98
CA LEU A 670 26.38 -2.82 -54.21
C LEU A 670 27.68 -2.79 -55.01
N LEU A 671 27.65 -3.25 -56.25
CA LEU A 671 28.83 -3.28 -57.12
C LEU A 671 28.85 -2.11 -58.10
N HIS A 672 30.01 -1.52 -58.32
CA HIS A 672 30.20 -0.52 -59.37
C HIS A 672 31.58 -0.66 -60.05
N THR A 673 31.74 -0.05 -61.22
CA THR A 673 33.01 -0.02 -61.95
C THR A 673 33.38 1.38 -62.44
N SER A 674 34.53 1.48 -63.12
CA SER A 674 35.04 2.73 -63.66
C SER A 674 34.14 3.26 -64.76
N GLY A 675 33.67 4.50 -64.63
CA GLY A 675 32.78 5.15 -65.59
C GLY A 675 31.30 5.17 -65.18
N ASP A 676 30.91 4.36 -64.20
CA ASP A 676 29.54 4.34 -63.69
C ASP A 676 29.20 5.66 -63.01
N ILE A 677 27.97 6.14 -63.24
CA ILE A 677 27.39 7.31 -62.55
C ILE A 677 26.48 6.85 -61.41
N ASN A 678 25.75 5.76 -61.65
CA ASN A 678 24.87 5.09 -60.71
C ASN A 678 25.06 3.57 -60.82
N SER A 679 24.58 2.82 -59.83
CA SER A 679 24.57 1.35 -59.89
C SER A 679 23.25 0.79 -59.38
N GLY A 680 22.74 -0.23 -60.05
CA GLY A 680 21.64 -1.07 -59.57
C GLY A 680 22.07 -2.51 -59.28
N ASP A 681 23.37 -2.77 -59.27
CA ASP A 681 23.93 -4.12 -59.17
C ASP A 681 24.09 -4.54 -57.71
N ILE A 682 22.96 -4.84 -57.08
CA ILE A 682 22.87 -5.19 -55.67
C ILE A 682 22.80 -6.71 -55.45
N TRP A 683 23.56 -7.18 -54.48
CA TRP A 683 23.71 -8.58 -54.11
C TRP A 683 23.42 -8.78 -52.63
N LYS A 684 22.85 -9.92 -52.25
CA LYS A 684 22.63 -10.32 -50.86
C LYS A 684 23.82 -11.12 -50.36
N ILE A 685 24.36 -10.76 -49.20
CA ILE A 685 25.48 -11.48 -48.58
C ILE A 685 24.91 -12.66 -47.79
N THR A 686 25.30 -13.89 -48.14
CA THR A 686 24.82 -15.12 -47.47
C THR A 686 25.86 -15.73 -46.52
N SER A 687 27.10 -15.24 -46.56
CA SER A 687 28.12 -15.63 -45.59
C SER A 687 27.89 -14.98 -44.22
N LYS A 688 28.13 -15.73 -43.12
CA LYS A 688 28.14 -15.20 -41.74
C LYS A 688 29.23 -14.14 -41.47
N GLY A 689 30.12 -13.91 -42.44
CA GLY A 689 31.26 -13.01 -42.38
C GLY A 689 32.30 -13.38 -43.45
N PRO A 690 33.32 -12.54 -43.66
CA PRO A 690 34.35 -12.78 -44.66
C PRO A 690 35.25 -13.97 -44.29
N ARG A 691 35.68 -14.73 -45.29
CA ARG A 691 36.67 -15.82 -45.16
C ARG A 691 37.97 -15.46 -45.84
N ILE A 692 39.09 -15.86 -45.25
CA ILE A 692 40.42 -15.62 -45.82
C ILE A 692 40.71 -16.73 -46.83
N TYR A 693 40.95 -16.33 -48.09
CA TYR A 693 41.36 -17.22 -49.17
C TYR A 693 42.80 -16.89 -49.54
N SER A 694 43.65 -17.91 -49.62
CA SER A 694 45.01 -17.74 -50.10
C SER A 694 45.03 -17.51 -51.61
N LYS A 695 46.16 -17.00 -52.10
CA LYS A 695 46.49 -16.93 -53.53
C LYS A 695 46.22 -18.26 -54.28
N MET A 696 46.56 -19.39 -53.65
CA MET A 696 46.32 -20.72 -54.23
C MET A 696 44.83 -21.08 -54.29
N ASP A 697 44.04 -20.67 -53.29
CA ASP A 697 42.60 -20.91 -53.28
C ASP A 697 41.87 -20.08 -54.34
N MET A 698 42.30 -18.83 -54.53
CA MET A 698 41.81 -17.97 -55.61
C MET A 698 42.15 -18.53 -56.99
N ALA A 699 43.37 -19.05 -57.17
CA ALA A 699 43.78 -19.72 -58.40
C ALA A 699 42.94 -20.99 -58.69
N LYS A 700 42.68 -21.84 -57.68
CA LYS A 700 41.79 -23.01 -57.79
C LYS A 700 40.38 -22.62 -58.21
N LYS A 701 39.90 -21.46 -57.77
CA LYS A 701 38.61 -20.89 -58.14
C LYS A 701 38.62 -20.15 -59.48
N LYS A 702 39.72 -20.21 -60.24
CA LYS A 702 39.89 -19.57 -61.56
C LYS A 702 39.67 -18.05 -61.51
N TYR A 703 40.18 -17.37 -60.49
CA TYR A 703 40.13 -15.91 -60.40
C TYR A 703 40.82 -15.26 -61.61
N PRO A 704 40.20 -14.27 -62.28
CA PRO A 704 40.67 -13.70 -63.55
C PRO A 704 41.79 -12.68 -63.33
N LYS A 705 42.92 -13.17 -62.82
CA LYS A 705 44.18 -12.42 -62.69
C LYS A 705 45.34 -13.41 -62.81
N PRO A 706 46.48 -13.07 -63.43
CA PRO A 706 47.66 -13.91 -63.39
C PRO A 706 48.09 -14.17 -61.95
N ILE A 707 48.54 -15.40 -61.65
CA ILE A 707 48.97 -15.77 -60.30
C ILE A 707 50.06 -14.79 -59.83
N GLU A 708 51.02 -14.42 -60.68
CA GLU A 708 52.10 -13.48 -60.34
C GLU A 708 51.59 -12.15 -59.78
N ASP A 709 50.45 -11.66 -60.28
CA ASP A 709 49.86 -10.38 -59.86
C ASP A 709 48.83 -10.50 -58.71
N MET A 710 48.51 -11.70 -58.24
CA MET A 710 47.60 -11.92 -57.11
C MET A 710 48.28 -11.62 -55.77
N GLN A 711 47.53 -11.01 -54.84
CA GLN A 711 47.93 -10.85 -53.44
C GLN A 711 47.98 -12.19 -52.73
N ASP A 712 48.76 -12.26 -51.64
CA ASP A 712 48.93 -13.50 -50.87
C ASP A 712 47.62 -13.98 -50.22
N PHE A 713 46.79 -13.03 -49.78
CA PHE A 713 45.51 -13.31 -49.13
C PHE A 713 44.43 -12.33 -49.55
N TYR A 714 43.21 -12.85 -49.67
CA TYR A 714 41.99 -12.08 -49.95
C TYR A 714 40.94 -12.37 -48.90
N LEU A 715 40.15 -11.36 -48.54
CA LEU A 715 38.92 -11.55 -47.80
C LEU A 715 37.80 -11.82 -48.81
N THR A 716 37.06 -12.89 -48.64
CA THR A 716 36.01 -13.30 -49.57
C THR A 716 34.68 -13.45 -48.86
N ILE A 717 33.61 -12.95 -49.49
CA ILE A 717 32.24 -13.10 -49.03
C ILE A 717 31.44 -13.89 -50.07
N LYS A 718 30.44 -14.64 -49.59
CA LYS A 718 29.49 -15.33 -50.47
C LYS A 718 28.29 -14.43 -50.71
N ILE A 719 27.88 -14.35 -51.97
CA ILE A 719 26.82 -13.46 -52.41
C ILE A 719 25.81 -14.19 -53.29
N GLU A 720 24.57 -13.75 -53.27
CA GLU A 720 23.50 -14.25 -54.13
C GLU A 720 22.75 -13.06 -54.74
N PRO A 721 22.15 -13.20 -55.94
CA PRO A 721 21.33 -12.13 -56.50
C PRO A 721 20.18 -11.76 -55.55
N VAL A 722 19.94 -10.47 -55.40
CA VAL A 722 18.78 -10.00 -54.61
C VAL A 722 17.50 -10.39 -55.33
N THR A 723 16.60 -11.07 -54.62
CA THR A 723 15.29 -11.48 -55.13
C THR A 723 14.14 -10.63 -54.59
N ASP A 724 14.44 -9.68 -53.71
CA ASP A 724 13.45 -8.79 -53.11
C ASP A 724 12.86 -7.85 -54.20
N PRO A 725 11.54 -7.88 -54.47
CA PRO A 725 10.90 -7.11 -55.54
C PRO A 725 11.15 -5.60 -55.45
N GLU A 726 11.31 -5.07 -54.24
CA GLU A 726 11.49 -3.65 -53.95
C GLU A 726 12.81 -3.09 -54.47
N PHE A 727 13.80 -3.96 -54.69
CA PHE A 727 15.11 -3.61 -55.25
C PHE A 727 15.20 -3.86 -56.76
N TYR A 728 14.14 -4.35 -57.40
CA TYR A 728 14.14 -4.63 -58.84
C TYR A 728 14.15 -3.34 -59.67
N ASN A 729 15.05 -3.25 -60.65
CA ASN A 729 15.25 -2.07 -61.51
C ASN A 729 15.54 -0.75 -60.75
N VAL A 730 15.99 -0.83 -59.51
CA VAL A 730 16.39 0.36 -58.74
C VAL A 730 17.86 0.67 -59.01
N GLN A 731 18.18 1.95 -59.21
CA GLN A 731 19.56 2.44 -59.32
C GLN A 731 19.84 3.46 -58.23
N TRP A 732 21.04 3.43 -57.67
CA TRP A 732 21.50 4.33 -56.63
C TRP A 732 22.71 5.13 -57.09
N ASP A 733 22.71 6.42 -56.78
CA ASP A 733 23.84 7.33 -56.99
C ASP A 733 24.86 7.14 -55.87
N PHE A 734 25.73 6.13 -56.04
CA PHE A 734 26.75 5.78 -55.05
C PHE A 734 27.80 6.88 -54.83
N LYS A 735 27.89 7.89 -55.72
CA LYS A 735 28.86 9.00 -55.60
C LYS A 735 28.42 10.05 -54.59
N LYS A 736 27.14 10.10 -54.24
CA LYS A 736 26.56 10.99 -53.23
C LYS A 736 26.60 10.41 -51.82
N LEU A 737 27.05 9.17 -51.66
CA LEU A 737 27.23 8.55 -50.35
C LEU A 737 28.40 9.23 -49.61
N HIS A 738 28.23 9.43 -48.32
CA HIS A 738 29.12 10.18 -47.43
C HIS A 738 30.57 9.67 -47.47
N ASP A 739 30.75 8.35 -47.49
CA ASP A 739 32.08 7.72 -47.44
C ASP A 739 32.69 7.47 -48.85
N TYR A 740 32.06 7.98 -49.91
CA TYR A 740 32.59 7.85 -51.27
C TYR A 740 33.79 8.77 -51.50
N SER A 741 34.88 8.21 -52.05
CA SER A 741 36.10 8.96 -52.39
C SER A 741 36.29 9.10 -53.91
N THR A 742 36.89 10.20 -54.36
CA THR A 742 37.16 10.45 -55.79
C THR A 742 38.56 9.99 -56.22
N GLY A 743 38.79 9.91 -57.54
CA GLY A 743 40.08 9.51 -58.10
C GLY A 743 40.39 8.03 -57.92
N ARG A 744 41.65 7.66 -57.65
CA ARG A 744 42.06 6.25 -57.44
C ARG A 744 41.44 5.61 -56.20
N ALA A 745 40.98 6.44 -55.25
CA ALA A 745 40.33 5.98 -54.02
C ALA A 745 38.86 5.59 -54.23
N SER A 746 38.26 5.88 -55.40
CA SER A 746 36.89 5.43 -55.71
C SER A 746 36.74 3.91 -55.79
N ALA A 747 37.86 3.19 -55.96
CA ALA A 747 37.90 1.74 -55.95
C ALA A 747 38.00 1.14 -54.54
N PHE A 748 38.08 1.97 -53.49
CA PHE A 748 38.17 1.48 -52.12
C PHE A 748 36.78 1.10 -51.62
N PRO A 749 36.64 -0.10 -51.03
CA PRO A 749 35.36 -0.53 -50.49
C PRO A 749 35.02 0.27 -49.24
N PHE A 750 33.76 0.68 -49.12
CA PHE A 750 33.25 1.39 -47.94
C PHE A 750 31.84 0.91 -47.61
N THR A 751 31.37 1.24 -46.41
CA THR A 751 30.09 0.75 -45.89
C THR A 751 29.15 1.92 -45.68
N THR A 752 27.95 1.85 -46.25
CA THR A 752 26.85 2.80 -46.01
C THR A 752 25.70 2.08 -45.29
N ASN A 753 24.74 2.80 -44.72
CA ASN A 753 23.51 2.20 -44.23
C ASN A 753 22.43 2.19 -45.33
N LEU A 754 21.42 1.35 -45.15
CA LEU A 754 20.34 1.21 -46.13
C LEU A 754 19.53 2.51 -46.26
N THR A 755 19.45 3.29 -45.19
CA THR A 755 18.76 4.59 -45.19
C THR A 755 19.35 5.57 -46.17
N GLU A 756 20.65 5.81 -46.07
CA GLU A 756 21.43 6.68 -46.92
C GLU A 756 21.44 6.19 -48.37
N LEU A 757 21.54 4.87 -48.57
CA LEU A 757 21.46 4.28 -49.89
C LEU A 757 20.12 4.61 -50.55
N MET A 758 19.00 4.35 -49.88
CA MET A 758 17.67 4.58 -50.45
C MET A 758 17.35 6.05 -50.71
N LYS A 759 17.91 6.97 -49.92
CA LYS A 759 17.79 8.42 -50.18
C LYS A 759 18.44 8.84 -51.49
N ASN A 760 19.53 8.17 -51.89
CA ASN A 760 20.26 8.45 -53.11
C ASN A 760 19.78 7.61 -54.31
N LYS A 761 18.55 7.10 -54.24
CA LYS A 761 17.89 6.43 -55.37
C LYS A 761 17.71 7.40 -56.54
N VAL A 762 18.12 6.96 -57.72
CA VAL A 762 17.91 7.68 -58.97
C VAL A 762 16.46 7.46 -59.41
N LYS A 763 15.71 8.55 -59.57
CA LYS A 763 14.31 8.53 -60.00
C LYS A 763 14.19 8.34 -61.51
#